data_AF-A0A2N1VL49-F1
#
_entry.id   AF-A0A2N1VL49-F1
#
_cell.length_a   1.000
_cell.length_b   1.000
_cell.length_c   1.000
_cell.angle_alpha   90.00
_cell.angle_beta   90.00
_cell.angle_gamma   90.00
#
_symmetry.space_group_name_H-M   'P 1'
#
loop_
_entity.id
_entity.type
_entity.pdbx_description
1 polymer ?
#
loop_
_entity_poly.entity_id
_entity_poly.type
_entity_poly.pdbx_seq_one_letter_code
_entity_poly.pdbx_strand_id
1 'polypeptide(L)'
;MVNPPEKAESVRVRFINLSKDKSPRTLDMSGITKTDVTPWGTSSSSVQPPADSAFFNVYSGSNKEYELDMLQKFLRNTRYTYFAVPSRECLANPGCSVDTLLFLRTTTALPDNNYESLLKIINLFPDTNSSFAVRSGCPNGEIMFSNVNYMNSSVSPLNLIAETMGISLIRNKSGIESIIKTFEVNLEARKQYVLIVTEDGEGNPTLKLLDEDEMSGAALTSPRVVEDRNANIRIINLSSNEIDINFNGNSIASSVLPDQITDYNQISVCNTVFRDSISATVGGNETIHLKSSIEVLQNYSLVILDSGNTIAGEMLLVEPVSLQEDVTGKAIVRVLHASKNYEAITVSLGARAEPNAALFPNGYSSGTILASEISQGELSSSLALYEGVAPLSIFTASQPAKLLYSAKGEFKAGSSYLLILSEDTDGKTKISVVEDDVVNTTVSFLEEGLFVQVVNAVRDADFVNIDIISSKSIQNLVVDARVSASNSIATVVDKGAIEVRVNGVSHQIESTENERIMFVASGNSNDIKIFANKFQPLGISDNSIFRYRFVNATDDIPITFIKKLESDESYSESVEQFTFSSYTTEIREQKVTFFFYDEKSDNYVNRLSDVLFTLGKSYSVIIAGKAEPGCRNRIDPKKPWEEPDCYFVIIQQEF
;
A
#
# COMPACT_ATOMS: atom_id res chain seq x y z
N MET A 1 32.33 32.88 28.03
CA MET A 1 31.21 33.14 27.09
C MET A 1 31.82 33.17 25.71
N VAL A 2 31.56 32.14 24.90
CA VAL A 2 32.00 32.11 23.50
C VAL A 2 31.00 32.96 22.73
N ASN A 3 31.45 34.01 22.04
CA ASN A 3 30.58 34.76 21.14
C ASN A 3 29.91 33.76 20.18
N PRO A 4 28.58 33.78 20.01
CA PRO A 4 27.96 32.93 19.01
C PRO A 4 28.61 33.25 17.65
N PRO A 5 28.99 32.24 16.85
CA PRO A 5 29.61 32.49 15.56
C PRO A 5 28.76 33.43 14.70
N GLU A 6 29.41 34.24 13.87
CA GLU A 6 28.73 35.16 12.95
C GLU A 6 27.73 34.36 12.10
N LYS A 7 26.51 34.90 11.86
CA LYS A 7 25.47 34.14 11.16
C LYS A 7 25.94 33.73 9.76
N ALA A 8 26.81 34.54 9.15
CA ALA A 8 27.49 34.32 7.88
C ALA A 8 28.21 32.95 7.76
N GLU A 9 28.72 32.37 8.85
CA GLU A 9 29.46 31.08 8.79
C GLU A 9 28.63 29.91 8.27
N SER A 10 27.32 29.97 8.48
CA SER A 10 26.34 28.95 8.05
C SER A 10 25.63 29.27 6.73
N VAL A 11 25.97 30.40 6.10
CA VAL A 11 25.34 30.89 4.87
C VAL A 11 26.21 30.52 3.68
N ARG A 12 25.59 30.15 2.58
CA ARG A 12 26.27 29.94 1.29
C ARG A 12 25.55 30.72 0.20
N VAL A 13 26.33 31.38 -0.66
CA VAL A 13 25.84 32.20 -1.76
C VAL A 13 26.41 31.66 -3.07
N ARG A 14 25.54 31.44 -4.04
CA ARG A 14 25.86 31.01 -5.40
C ARG A 14 25.37 32.02 -6.42
N PHE A 15 26.03 32.08 -7.57
CA PHE A 15 25.63 32.91 -8.69
C PHE A 15 25.43 32.09 -9.96
N ILE A 16 24.29 32.31 -10.62
CA ILE A 16 23.96 31.79 -11.95
C ILE A 16 23.80 32.96 -12.91
N ASN A 17 24.53 32.89 -14.02
CA ASN A 17 24.53 33.95 -15.03
C ASN A 17 23.58 33.60 -16.18
N LEU A 18 22.52 34.39 -16.34
CA LEU A 18 21.57 34.30 -17.45
C LEU A 18 21.41 35.67 -18.14
N SER A 19 22.52 36.43 -18.25
CA SER A 19 22.54 37.70 -18.96
C SER A 19 22.10 37.56 -20.43
N LYS A 20 21.46 38.60 -20.97
CA LYS A 20 20.93 38.62 -22.34
C LYS A 20 22.04 38.49 -23.41
N ASP A 21 23.21 39.05 -23.13
CA ASP A 21 24.36 39.07 -24.06
C ASP A 21 25.24 37.82 -24.00
N LYS A 22 24.85 36.84 -23.17
CA LYS A 22 25.55 35.57 -22.97
C LYS A 22 27.02 35.68 -22.58
N SER A 23 27.44 36.85 -22.08
CA SER A 23 28.83 37.10 -21.69
C SER A 23 29.08 36.70 -20.23
N PRO A 24 30.30 36.26 -19.85
CA PRO A 24 30.59 35.85 -18.47
C PRO A 24 30.40 36.97 -17.45
N ARG A 25 29.99 36.61 -16.23
CA ARG A 25 29.72 37.57 -15.14
C ARG A 25 30.28 37.09 -13.80
N THR A 26 30.46 38.03 -12.88
CA THR A 26 30.89 37.75 -11.51
C THR A 26 30.00 38.50 -10.52
N LEU A 27 29.59 37.82 -9.45
CA LEU A 27 28.88 38.43 -8.34
C LEU A 27 29.87 38.86 -7.27
N ASP A 28 29.82 40.13 -6.89
CA ASP A 28 30.63 40.73 -5.85
C ASP A 28 29.74 41.11 -4.65
N MET A 29 30.21 40.75 -3.47
CA MET A 29 29.56 41.04 -2.19
C MET A 29 30.42 42.05 -1.42
N SER A 30 29.95 43.29 -1.40
CA SER A 30 30.57 44.42 -0.69
C SER A 30 32.05 44.66 -1.05
N GLY A 31 32.52 44.26 -2.23
CA GLY A 31 33.94 44.38 -2.63
C GLY A 31 34.90 43.41 -1.92
N ILE A 32 34.39 42.51 -1.07
CA ILE A 32 35.21 41.65 -0.20
C ILE A 32 35.21 40.20 -0.72
N THR A 33 34.02 39.62 -0.91
CA THR A 33 33.88 38.26 -1.44
C THR A 33 33.34 38.31 -2.86
N LYS A 34 33.98 37.58 -3.77
CA LYS A 34 33.52 37.41 -5.15
C LYS A 34 33.28 35.93 -5.46
N THR A 35 32.29 35.65 -6.29
CA THR A 35 32.18 34.33 -6.92
C THR A 35 33.26 34.17 -7.98
N ASP A 36 33.41 32.94 -8.47
CA ASP A 36 34.16 32.70 -9.70
C ASP A 36 33.53 33.46 -10.90
N VAL A 37 34.30 33.63 -11.97
CA VAL A 37 33.76 34.10 -13.25
C VAL A 37 32.83 33.01 -13.79
N THR A 38 31.55 33.32 -13.91
CA THR A 38 30.49 32.39 -14.29
C THR A 38 30.11 32.59 -15.77
N PRO A 39 30.44 31.63 -16.65
CA PRO A 39 29.92 31.61 -18.02
C PRO A 39 28.40 31.64 -18.05
N TRP A 40 27.84 32.12 -19.16
CA TRP A 40 26.40 32.12 -19.35
C TRP A 40 25.82 30.70 -19.27
N GLY A 41 24.67 30.58 -18.60
CA GLY A 41 23.98 29.30 -18.41
C GLY A 41 24.66 28.36 -17.43
N THR A 42 25.64 28.81 -16.65
CA THR A 42 26.36 27.97 -15.67
C THR A 42 26.21 28.50 -14.24
N SER A 43 26.67 27.72 -13.27
CA SER A 43 26.70 28.08 -11.86
C SER A 43 28.14 28.30 -11.38
N SER A 44 28.33 29.29 -10.51
CA SER A 44 29.54 29.39 -9.70
C SER A 44 29.56 28.30 -8.63
N SER A 45 30.75 28.07 -8.07
CA SER A 45 30.85 27.46 -6.74
C SER A 45 30.19 28.35 -5.69
N SER A 46 29.68 27.75 -4.62
CA SER A 46 29.09 28.47 -3.50
C SER A 46 30.17 29.08 -2.61
N VAL A 47 30.04 30.36 -2.29
CA VAL A 47 30.97 31.12 -1.45
C VAL A 47 30.29 31.58 -0.16
N GLN A 48 31.08 31.81 0.88
CA GLN A 48 30.57 32.39 2.14
C GLN A 48 30.48 33.91 2.00
N PRO A 49 29.35 34.55 2.36
CA PRO A 49 29.26 36.00 2.32
C PRO A 49 30.19 36.64 3.37
N PRO A 50 30.62 37.90 3.16
CA PRO A 50 31.59 38.56 4.04
C PRO A 50 31.03 38.96 5.41
N ALA A 51 29.70 38.97 5.57
CA ALA A 51 28.99 39.30 6.81
C ALA A 51 27.55 38.77 6.76
N ASP A 52 26.78 38.99 7.84
CA ASP A 52 25.35 38.67 7.95
C ASP A 52 24.45 39.44 6.96
N SER A 53 25.05 40.40 6.25
CA SER A 53 24.42 41.16 5.18
C SER A 53 25.45 41.72 4.21
N ALA A 54 25.12 41.86 2.92
CA ALA A 54 26.02 42.40 1.91
C ALA A 54 25.29 43.25 0.85
N PHE A 55 26.01 44.21 0.26
CA PHE A 55 25.60 44.83 -0.99
C PHE A 55 26.08 43.97 -2.16
N PHE A 56 25.29 43.89 -3.23
CA PHE A 56 25.58 43.04 -4.37
C PHE A 56 25.85 43.86 -5.60
N ASN A 57 26.95 43.54 -6.29
CA ASN A 57 27.30 44.09 -7.59
C ASN A 57 27.51 42.95 -8.60
N VAL A 58 27.08 43.16 -9.84
CA VAL A 58 27.36 42.24 -10.95
C VAL A 58 28.35 42.90 -11.91
N TYR A 59 29.43 42.20 -12.21
CA TYR A 59 30.51 42.67 -13.08
C TYR A 59 30.60 41.86 -14.37
N SER A 60 30.90 42.56 -15.46
CA SER A 60 31.35 42.01 -16.75
C SER A 60 32.81 42.43 -16.96
N GLY A 61 33.73 41.50 -16.70
CA GLY A 61 35.14 41.84 -16.57
C GLY A 61 35.36 42.88 -15.46
N SER A 62 35.86 44.07 -15.81
CA SER A 62 36.05 45.20 -14.88
C SER A 62 34.87 46.15 -14.78
N ASN A 63 33.86 46.00 -15.64
CA ASN A 63 32.74 46.95 -15.73
C ASN A 63 31.62 46.51 -14.78
N LYS A 64 31.22 47.39 -13.86
CA LYS A 64 30.03 47.19 -13.02
C LYS A 64 28.79 47.42 -13.87
N GLU A 65 27.97 46.39 -14.05
CA GLU A 65 26.75 46.47 -14.87
C GLU A 65 25.49 46.64 -14.03
N TYR A 66 25.49 46.10 -12.80
CA TYR A 66 24.35 46.18 -11.90
C TYR A 66 24.82 46.34 -10.45
N GLU A 67 24.06 47.10 -9.67
CA GLU A 67 24.23 47.28 -8.23
C GLU A 67 22.85 47.15 -7.58
N LEU A 68 22.76 46.34 -6.54
CA LEU A 68 21.54 46.19 -5.75
C LEU A 68 21.47 47.34 -4.73
N ASP A 69 20.45 48.20 -4.87
CA ASP A 69 20.27 49.39 -4.03
C ASP A 69 20.08 49.09 -2.54
N MET A 70 19.65 47.86 -2.21
CA MET A 70 19.36 47.45 -0.83
C MET A 70 20.37 46.45 -0.29
N LEU A 71 20.74 46.66 0.97
CA LEU A 71 21.53 45.72 1.74
C LEU A 71 20.73 44.45 1.98
N GLN A 72 21.24 43.32 1.48
CA GLN A 72 20.58 42.03 1.63
C GLN A 72 20.99 41.36 2.95
N LYS A 73 20.01 40.85 3.70
CA LYS A 73 20.24 40.14 4.97
C LYS A 73 20.15 38.63 4.79
N PHE A 74 21.03 37.90 5.45
CA PHE A 74 21.07 36.44 5.39
C PHE A 74 20.46 35.77 6.63
N LEU A 75 19.82 34.62 6.40
CA LEU A 75 19.33 33.73 7.44
C LEU A 75 20.34 32.60 7.68
N ARG A 76 20.51 32.18 8.94
CA ARG A 76 21.39 31.06 9.30
C ARG A 76 20.97 29.76 8.61
N ASN A 77 21.92 28.87 8.37
CA ASN A 77 21.71 27.54 7.79
C ASN A 77 20.90 27.58 6.48
N THR A 78 21.07 28.65 5.69
CA THR A 78 20.33 28.87 4.46
C THR A 78 21.33 29.05 3.31
N ARG A 79 21.05 28.42 2.18
CA ARG A 79 21.78 28.65 0.94
C ARG A 79 20.97 29.57 0.04
N TYR A 80 21.66 30.49 -0.62
CA TYR A 80 21.08 31.49 -1.51
C TYR A 80 21.65 31.31 -2.91
N THR A 81 20.78 31.19 -3.89
CA THR A 81 21.15 31.17 -5.30
C THR A 81 20.66 32.47 -5.94
N TYR A 82 21.59 33.28 -6.45
CA TYR A 82 21.30 34.51 -7.18
C TYR A 82 21.37 34.31 -8.68
N PHE A 83 20.45 34.93 -9.40
CA PHE A 83 20.33 34.86 -10.86
C PHE A 83 20.47 36.26 -11.44
N ALA A 84 21.49 36.49 -12.27
CA ALA A 84 21.54 37.69 -13.11
C ALA A 84 20.65 37.48 -14.33
N VAL A 85 19.59 38.28 -14.47
CA VAL A 85 18.61 38.17 -15.54
C VAL A 85 18.21 39.56 -16.08
N PRO A 86 17.76 39.66 -17.34
CA PRO A 86 17.22 40.90 -17.87
C PRO A 86 15.77 41.13 -17.42
N SER A 87 15.43 42.31 -16.91
CA SER A 87 14.05 42.72 -16.64
C SER A 87 13.23 42.82 -17.93
N ARG A 88 11.92 43.00 -17.79
CA ARG A 88 11.03 43.29 -18.93
C ARG A 88 11.49 44.51 -19.74
N GLU A 89 12.01 45.55 -19.07
CA GLU A 89 12.48 46.77 -19.74
C GLU A 89 13.83 46.50 -20.46
N CYS A 90 14.72 45.74 -19.83
CA CYS A 90 15.98 45.30 -20.40
C CYS A 90 15.79 44.44 -21.65
N LEU A 91 14.77 43.58 -21.67
CA LEU A 91 14.43 42.77 -22.85
C LEU A 91 14.06 43.64 -24.05
N ALA A 92 13.34 44.74 -23.84
CA ALA A 92 12.97 45.69 -24.89
C ALA A 92 14.14 46.59 -25.35
N ASN A 93 15.22 46.71 -24.56
CA ASN A 93 16.36 47.56 -24.84
C ASN A 93 17.57 46.76 -25.39
N PRO A 94 18.04 47.00 -26.64
CA PRO A 94 19.19 46.29 -27.20
C PRO A 94 20.52 46.49 -26.44
N GLY A 95 20.69 47.61 -25.73
CA GLY A 95 21.92 47.92 -24.99
C GLY A 95 21.96 47.41 -23.55
N CYS A 96 20.91 46.73 -23.09
CA CYS A 96 20.82 46.23 -21.71
C CYS A 96 21.04 44.72 -21.67
N SER A 97 22.06 44.30 -20.91
CA SER A 97 22.41 42.88 -20.72
C SER A 97 21.86 42.28 -19.43
N VAL A 98 21.94 43.04 -18.32
CA VAL A 98 21.48 42.68 -16.97
C VAL A 98 21.06 43.96 -16.25
N ASP A 99 19.90 43.94 -15.62
CA ASP A 99 19.41 45.01 -14.73
C ASP A 99 18.62 44.45 -13.54
N THR A 100 18.57 43.12 -13.38
CA THR A 100 17.82 42.45 -12.32
C THR A 100 18.64 41.32 -11.73
N LEU A 101 18.64 41.26 -10.39
CA LEU A 101 19.20 40.15 -9.63
C LEU A 101 18.08 39.49 -8.81
N LEU A 102 17.66 38.28 -9.22
CA LEU A 102 16.69 37.48 -8.48
C LEU A 102 17.41 36.53 -7.54
N PHE A 103 16.74 36.07 -6.49
CA PHE A 103 17.29 35.03 -5.63
C PHE A 103 16.25 34.02 -5.18
N LEU A 104 16.74 32.80 -4.97
CA LEU A 104 16.05 31.73 -4.26
C LEU A 104 16.83 31.36 -3.01
N ARG A 105 16.12 30.74 -2.06
CA ARG A 105 16.72 30.22 -0.85
C ARG A 105 16.23 28.81 -0.56
N THR A 106 17.07 28.01 0.09
CA THR A 106 16.65 26.72 0.66
C THR A 106 15.59 26.93 1.73
N THR A 107 14.67 25.97 1.86
CA THR A 107 13.76 25.92 3.01
C THR A 107 14.52 25.38 4.22
N THR A 108 14.21 25.88 5.41
CA THR A 108 14.87 25.43 6.65
C THR A 108 14.30 24.13 7.20
N ALA A 109 13.13 23.70 6.71
CA ALA A 109 12.55 22.40 7.00
C ALA A 109 12.82 21.45 5.82
N LEU A 110 13.45 20.31 6.11
CA LEU A 110 13.54 19.17 5.21
C LEU A 110 12.27 18.32 5.32
N PRO A 111 11.96 17.45 4.34
CA PRO A 111 10.82 16.54 4.43
C PRO A 111 10.91 15.67 5.70
N ASP A 112 9.76 15.44 6.35
CA ASP A 112 9.66 14.55 7.52
C ASP A 112 9.93 13.09 7.13
N ASN A 113 9.66 12.73 5.87
CA ASN A 113 9.92 11.41 5.30
C ASN A 113 11.38 11.31 4.81
N ASN A 114 12.05 10.21 5.18
CA ASN A 114 13.45 9.95 4.85
C ASN A 114 13.70 9.63 3.38
N TYR A 115 12.64 9.40 2.60
CA TYR A 115 12.72 9.06 1.18
C TYR A 115 12.27 10.19 0.26
N GLU A 116 11.99 11.38 0.80
CA GLU A 116 11.50 12.51 0.01
C GLU A 116 12.58 13.55 -0.26
N SER A 117 12.41 14.28 -1.36
CA SER A 117 13.17 15.45 -1.78
C SER A 117 12.22 16.64 -1.96
N LEU A 118 12.76 17.85 -1.93
CA LEU A 118 12.00 19.07 -2.18
C LEU A 118 12.30 19.62 -3.56
N LEU A 119 11.27 19.86 -4.37
CA LEU A 119 11.41 20.45 -5.71
C LEU A 119 10.71 21.80 -5.79
N LYS A 120 11.39 22.80 -6.35
CA LYS A 120 10.82 24.11 -6.73
C LYS A 120 10.97 24.31 -8.22
N ILE A 121 10.28 25.31 -8.75
CA ILE A 121 10.50 25.80 -10.11
C ILE A 121 10.66 27.32 -10.14
N ILE A 122 11.48 27.81 -11.06
CA ILE A 122 11.55 29.21 -11.44
C ILE A 122 11.61 29.34 -12.96
N ASN A 123 10.87 30.28 -13.52
CA ASN A 123 10.92 30.58 -14.95
C ASN A 123 11.79 31.82 -15.21
N LEU A 124 12.95 31.58 -15.83
CA LEU A 124 13.91 32.59 -16.24
C LEU A 124 14.11 32.59 -17.77
N PHE A 125 13.16 32.04 -18.54
CA PHE A 125 13.15 32.14 -19.99
C PHE A 125 12.68 33.55 -20.40
N PRO A 126 13.49 34.33 -21.16
CA PRO A 126 13.30 35.77 -21.39
C PRO A 126 12.13 36.14 -22.33
N ASP A 127 10.91 35.70 -22.01
CA ASP A 127 9.67 36.00 -22.74
C ASP A 127 8.52 36.29 -21.77
N THR A 128 8.10 37.54 -21.69
CA THR A 128 7.00 37.97 -20.81
C THR A 128 5.61 37.54 -21.28
N ASN A 129 5.48 36.99 -22.49
CA ASN A 129 4.21 36.51 -23.04
C ASN A 129 4.06 34.98 -22.91
N SER A 130 5.05 34.31 -22.33
CA SER A 130 5.02 32.87 -22.10
C SER A 130 4.95 32.56 -20.61
N SER A 131 4.13 31.55 -20.27
CA SER A 131 4.15 30.89 -18.98
C SER A 131 4.47 29.41 -19.19
N PHE A 132 4.98 28.75 -18.15
CA PHE A 132 5.34 27.34 -18.22
C PHE A 132 4.62 26.52 -17.16
N ALA A 133 4.33 25.28 -17.51
CA ALA A 133 3.88 24.25 -16.59
C ALA A 133 4.84 23.06 -16.65
N VAL A 134 4.99 22.38 -15.53
CA VAL A 134 5.70 21.11 -15.43
C VAL A 134 4.73 20.06 -14.96
N ARG A 135 4.69 18.94 -15.67
CA ARG A 135 3.85 17.78 -15.35
C ARG A 135 4.72 16.57 -15.04
N SER A 136 4.26 15.73 -14.12
CA SER A 136 4.92 14.46 -13.78
C SER A 136 4.83 13.51 -14.96
N GLY A 137 5.93 12.82 -15.26
CA GLY A 137 6.02 11.88 -16.38
C GLY A 137 5.74 12.55 -17.72
N CYS A 138 4.60 12.18 -18.33
CA CYS A 138 4.18 12.64 -19.64
C CYS A 138 3.49 14.02 -19.66
N PRO A 139 3.38 14.68 -20.84
CA PRO A 139 2.69 15.95 -20.96
C PRO A 139 1.20 15.90 -20.64
N ASN A 140 0.60 14.71 -20.51
CA ASN A 140 -0.78 14.50 -20.06
C ASN A 140 -0.88 14.05 -18.59
N GLY A 141 0.24 13.96 -17.87
CA GLY A 141 0.31 13.60 -16.46
C GLY A 141 -0.12 14.70 -15.50
N GLU A 142 0.05 14.45 -14.21
CA GLU A 142 -0.35 15.40 -13.17
C GLU A 142 0.47 16.68 -13.19
N ILE A 143 -0.20 17.81 -12.96
CA ILE A 143 0.44 19.12 -12.94
C ILE A 143 1.18 19.29 -11.62
N MET A 144 2.52 19.30 -11.69
CA MET A 144 3.38 19.61 -10.54
C MET A 144 3.45 21.11 -10.30
N PHE A 145 3.61 21.88 -11.39
CA PHE A 145 3.66 23.33 -11.38
C PHE A 145 2.89 23.89 -12.57
N SER A 146 2.13 24.97 -12.38
CA SER A 146 1.36 25.61 -13.46
C SER A 146 1.64 27.10 -13.57
N ASN A 147 1.52 27.61 -14.79
CA ASN A 147 1.48 29.05 -15.10
C ASN A 147 2.64 29.86 -14.51
N VAL A 148 3.84 29.30 -14.53
CA VAL A 148 5.05 29.98 -14.02
C VAL A 148 5.50 31.02 -15.03
N ASN A 149 5.15 32.28 -14.79
CA ASN A 149 5.51 33.42 -15.63
C ASN A 149 6.99 33.81 -15.49
N TYR A 150 7.50 34.58 -16.45
CA TYR A 150 8.88 35.07 -16.39
C TYR A 150 9.19 35.79 -15.08
N MET A 151 10.34 35.47 -14.48
CA MET A 151 10.83 35.94 -13.18
C MET A 151 10.01 35.51 -11.96
N ASN A 152 9.05 34.59 -12.12
CA ASN A 152 8.31 34.01 -11.00
C ASN A 152 8.84 32.61 -10.63
N SER A 153 8.72 32.27 -9.36
CA SER A 153 9.00 30.94 -8.81
C SER A 153 7.76 30.37 -8.14
N SER A 154 7.75 29.05 -7.92
CA SER A 154 6.74 28.38 -7.11
C SER A 154 6.75 28.91 -5.68
N VAL A 155 5.57 29.27 -5.17
CA VAL A 155 5.41 29.79 -3.80
C VAL A 155 5.75 28.74 -2.73
N SER A 156 5.42 27.48 -3.01
CA SER A 156 5.70 26.34 -2.12
C SER A 156 6.49 25.26 -2.86
N PRO A 157 7.49 24.63 -2.22
CA PRO A 157 8.11 23.44 -2.78
C PRO A 157 7.13 22.27 -2.79
N LEU A 158 7.34 21.33 -3.70
CA LEU A 158 6.65 20.05 -3.76
C LEU A 158 7.53 18.99 -3.09
N ASN A 159 6.93 18.12 -2.26
CA ASN A 159 7.60 16.93 -1.77
C ASN A 159 7.47 15.83 -2.82
N LEU A 160 8.59 15.23 -3.21
CA LEU A 160 8.62 14.15 -4.19
C LEU A 160 9.45 13.00 -3.66
N ILE A 161 9.10 11.78 -4.05
CA ILE A 161 9.90 10.60 -3.77
C ILE A 161 11.28 10.79 -4.43
N ALA A 162 12.32 10.38 -3.71
CA ALA A 162 13.69 10.42 -4.18
C ALA A 162 13.94 9.26 -5.15
N GLU A 163 13.80 9.54 -6.43
CA GLU A 163 14.04 8.60 -7.51
C GLU A 163 14.45 9.31 -8.81
N THR A 164 14.75 8.52 -9.83
CA THR A 164 14.84 9.03 -11.19
C THR A 164 13.44 9.04 -11.80
N MET A 165 12.94 10.22 -12.16
CA MET A 165 11.58 10.39 -12.69
C MET A 165 11.57 11.20 -13.99
N GLY A 166 10.57 10.96 -14.83
CA GLY A 166 10.28 11.80 -15.99
C GLY A 166 9.50 13.06 -15.60
N ILE A 167 9.77 14.19 -16.25
CA ILE A 167 8.97 15.41 -16.15
C ILE A 167 8.81 16.07 -17.51
N SER A 168 7.63 16.60 -17.80
CA SER A 168 7.31 17.24 -19.07
C SER A 168 7.16 18.74 -18.92
N LEU A 169 7.89 19.51 -19.74
CA LEU A 169 7.81 20.97 -19.79
C LEU A 169 6.82 21.41 -20.87
N ILE A 170 5.83 22.19 -20.48
CA ILE A 170 4.78 22.73 -21.34
C ILE A 170 4.87 24.25 -21.34
N ARG A 171 4.86 24.85 -22.52
CA ARG A 171 4.80 26.31 -22.70
C ARG A 171 3.39 26.70 -23.08
N ASN A 172 2.82 27.65 -22.34
CA ASN A 172 1.62 28.36 -22.72
C ASN A 172 1.99 29.74 -23.27
N LYS A 173 1.61 30.01 -24.51
CA LYS A 173 1.79 31.32 -25.14
C LYS A 173 0.47 31.77 -25.76
N SER A 174 -0.06 32.89 -25.28
CA SER A 174 -1.35 33.43 -25.75
C SER A 174 -2.51 32.42 -25.66
N GLY A 175 -2.52 31.56 -24.64
CA GLY A 175 -3.56 30.54 -24.43
C GLY A 175 -3.35 29.24 -25.22
N ILE A 176 -2.28 29.12 -26.00
CA ILE A 176 -1.93 27.91 -26.73
C ILE A 176 -0.86 27.15 -25.96
N GLU A 177 -1.16 25.91 -25.57
CA GLU A 177 -0.19 25.00 -24.96
C GLU A 177 0.63 24.29 -26.03
N SER A 178 1.93 24.21 -25.81
CA SER A 178 2.88 23.48 -26.66
C SER A 178 3.84 22.69 -25.78
N ILE A 179 4.06 21.43 -26.14
CA ILE A 179 5.01 20.55 -25.46
C ILE A 179 6.41 20.97 -25.88
N ILE A 180 7.27 21.29 -24.92
CA ILE A 180 8.68 21.58 -25.20
C ILE A 180 9.42 20.25 -25.33
N LYS A 181 9.65 19.57 -24.21
CA LYS A 181 10.32 18.26 -24.13
C LYS A 181 9.93 17.54 -22.82
N THR A 182 10.18 16.25 -22.79
CA THR A 182 10.18 15.43 -21.57
C THR A 182 11.62 15.19 -21.15
N PHE A 183 11.90 15.35 -19.86
CA PHE A 183 13.22 15.29 -19.26
C PHE A 183 13.25 14.25 -18.16
N GLU A 184 14.39 13.60 -17.99
CA GLU A 184 14.68 12.73 -16.86
C GLU A 184 15.43 13.51 -15.78
N VAL A 185 14.90 13.54 -14.57
CA VAL A 185 15.51 14.17 -13.40
C VAL A 185 15.81 13.12 -12.34
N ASN A 186 16.97 13.24 -11.70
CA ASN A 186 17.38 12.36 -10.61
C ASN A 186 17.32 13.15 -9.30
N LEU A 187 16.47 12.69 -8.37
CA LEU A 187 16.25 13.34 -7.08
C LEU A 187 16.73 12.41 -5.96
N GLU A 188 17.69 12.89 -5.17
CA GLU A 188 18.15 12.18 -3.98
C GLU A 188 17.38 12.58 -2.72
N ALA A 189 17.28 11.64 -1.78
CA ALA A 189 16.53 11.82 -0.54
C ALA A 189 17.14 12.91 0.36
N ARG A 190 16.26 13.64 1.04
CA ARG A 190 16.59 14.74 1.96
C ARG A 190 17.40 15.88 1.32
N LYS A 191 17.31 16.05 0.00
CA LYS A 191 17.90 17.18 -0.73
C LYS A 191 16.84 18.15 -1.27
N GLN A 192 17.29 19.34 -1.64
CA GLN A 192 16.46 20.36 -2.28
C GLN A 192 16.94 20.69 -3.69
N TYR A 193 15.98 20.77 -4.61
CA TYR A 193 16.22 21.00 -6.02
C TYR A 193 15.39 22.18 -6.55
N VAL A 194 15.90 22.83 -7.59
CA VAL A 194 15.17 23.85 -8.36
C VAL A 194 15.22 23.52 -9.84
N LEU A 195 14.04 23.38 -10.46
CA LEU A 195 13.87 23.41 -11.90
C LEU A 195 13.95 24.85 -12.40
N ILE A 196 14.89 25.13 -13.29
CA ILE A 196 15.06 26.44 -13.91
C ILE A 196 14.66 26.33 -15.37
N VAL A 197 13.55 26.97 -15.74
CA VAL A 197 13.20 27.15 -17.15
C VAL A 197 14.05 28.29 -17.69
N THR A 198 14.82 28.04 -18.73
CA THR A 198 15.72 29.03 -19.33
C THR A 198 15.81 28.81 -20.84
N GLU A 199 16.67 29.52 -21.54
CA GLU A 199 16.94 29.29 -22.95
C GLU A 199 18.18 28.40 -23.16
N ASP A 200 18.23 27.67 -24.26
CA ASP A 200 19.42 26.95 -24.70
C ASP A 200 20.36 27.85 -25.53
N GLY A 201 21.42 27.25 -26.09
CA GLY A 201 22.36 27.97 -26.94
C GLY A 201 21.71 28.62 -28.17
N GLU A 202 20.61 28.06 -28.66
CA GLU A 202 19.86 28.50 -29.84
C GLU A 202 18.72 29.48 -29.48
N GLY A 203 18.47 29.73 -28.20
CA GLY A 203 17.39 30.62 -27.73
C GLY A 203 16.04 29.92 -27.55
N ASN A 204 15.99 28.58 -27.62
CA ASN A 204 14.77 27.82 -27.39
C ASN A 204 14.57 27.54 -25.90
N PRO A 205 13.33 27.45 -25.41
CA PRO A 205 13.06 27.07 -24.02
C PRO A 205 13.66 25.69 -23.69
N THR A 206 14.30 25.58 -22.53
CA THR A 206 14.87 24.35 -21.99
C THR A 206 14.77 24.33 -20.47
N LEU A 207 15.13 23.21 -19.87
CA LEU A 207 15.10 22.98 -18.43
C LEU A 207 16.52 22.73 -17.90
N LYS A 208 16.82 23.28 -16.73
CA LYS A 208 18.01 22.92 -15.94
C LYS A 208 17.58 22.51 -14.54
N LEU A 209 18.36 21.62 -13.93
CA LEU A 209 18.16 21.14 -12.56
C LEU A 209 19.30 21.67 -11.69
N LEU A 210 18.96 22.39 -10.63
CA LEU A 210 19.90 22.87 -9.63
C LEU A 210 19.78 22.02 -8.38
N ASP A 211 20.86 21.34 -7.99
CA ASP A 211 21.03 20.78 -6.64
C ASP A 211 21.46 21.92 -5.71
N GLU A 212 20.56 22.32 -4.79
CA GLU A 212 20.88 23.38 -3.83
C GLU A 212 21.86 22.91 -2.76
N ASP A 213 22.03 21.61 -2.56
CA ASP A 213 22.95 21.00 -1.59
C ASP A 213 24.39 20.83 -2.09
N GLU A 214 24.56 20.59 -3.40
CA GLU A 214 25.87 20.58 -4.06
C GLU A 214 26.54 21.95 -3.91
N MET A 215 27.86 22.00 -3.70
CA MET A 215 28.59 23.23 -3.34
C MET A 215 29.48 23.75 -4.46
N SER A 216 29.83 22.90 -5.42
CA SER A 216 30.65 23.26 -6.57
C SER A 216 29.83 23.92 -7.68
N GLY A 217 30.50 24.34 -8.76
CA GLY A 217 29.85 24.78 -10.00
C GLY A 217 29.09 23.66 -10.74
N ALA A 218 29.24 22.39 -10.34
CA ALA A 218 28.53 21.25 -10.93
C ALA A 218 27.07 21.14 -10.49
N ALA A 219 26.63 21.99 -9.55
CA ALA A 219 25.27 21.97 -9.02
C ALA A 219 24.17 22.20 -10.06
N LEU A 220 24.47 22.94 -11.13
CA LEU A 220 23.52 23.20 -12.21
C LEU A 220 23.77 22.24 -13.37
N THR A 221 22.85 21.31 -13.58
CA THR A 221 22.93 20.28 -14.62
C THR A 221 21.82 20.46 -15.65
N SER A 222 22.02 19.87 -16.83
CA SER A 222 20.98 19.76 -17.85
C SER A 222 20.40 18.35 -17.80
N PRO A 223 19.12 18.20 -17.38
CA PRO A 223 18.40 16.93 -17.42
C PRO A 223 18.49 16.27 -18.80
N ARG A 224 18.56 14.94 -18.81
CA ARG A 224 18.57 14.16 -20.05
C ARG A 224 17.20 14.25 -20.73
N VAL A 225 17.16 14.47 -22.03
CA VAL A 225 15.89 14.43 -22.78
C VAL A 225 15.47 12.98 -22.98
N VAL A 226 14.20 12.68 -22.72
CA VAL A 226 13.61 11.37 -22.99
C VAL A 226 13.15 11.34 -24.45
N GLU A 227 13.97 10.73 -25.30
CA GLU A 227 13.72 10.60 -26.75
C GLU A 227 12.76 9.44 -27.06
N ASP A 228 12.84 8.35 -26.29
CA ASP A 228 11.96 7.19 -26.45
C ASP A 228 10.66 7.41 -25.70
N ARG A 229 9.56 7.55 -26.45
CA ARG A 229 8.22 7.86 -25.92
C ARG A 229 7.29 6.68 -25.99
N ASN A 230 7.81 5.52 -25.65
CA ASN A 230 7.04 4.29 -25.66
C ASN A 230 6.79 3.77 -24.25
N ALA A 231 5.63 3.15 -24.06
CA ALA A 231 5.28 2.35 -22.89
C ALA A 231 4.84 0.96 -23.39
N ASN A 232 4.70 0.01 -22.47
CA ASN A 232 4.20 -1.31 -22.83
C ASN A 232 2.91 -1.63 -22.06
N ILE A 233 1.94 -2.23 -22.74
CA ILE A 233 0.69 -2.71 -22.13
C ILE A 233 0.50 -4.19 -22.47
N ARG A 234 0.33 -5.03 -21.45
CA ARG A 234 -0.25 -6.37 -21.61
C ARG A 234 -1.73 -6.36 -21.24
N ILE A 235 -2.52 -7.25 -21.82
CA ILE A 235 -3.95 -7.36 -21.57
C ILE A 235 -4.22 -8.64 -20.80
N ILE A 236 -5.06 -8.55 -19.77
CA ILE A 236 -5.60 -9.67 -19.01
C ILE A 236 -7.11 -9.65 -19.26
N ASN A 237 -7.58 -10.50 -20.17
CA ASN A 237 -9.00 -10.59 -20.47
C ASN A 237 -9.67 -11.56 -19.49
N LEU A 238 -10.46 -11.03 -18.55
CA LEU A 238 -11.32 -11.78 -17.64
C LEU A 238 -12.80 -11.62 -18.00
N SER A 239 -13.10 -11.03 -19.16
CA SER A 239 -14.47 -10.94 -19.69
C SER A 239 -14.91 -12.27 -20.30
N SER A 240 -16.22 -12.46 -20.42
CA SER A 240 -16.79 -13.70 -20.96
C SER A 240 -16.57 -13.90 -22.47
N ASN A 241 -16.10 -12.88 -23.19
CA ASN A 241 -15.94 -12.92 -24.64
C ASN A 241 -14.53 -12.57 -25.11
N GLU A 242 -14.29 -12.88 -26.38
CA GLU A 242 -13.16 -12.36 -27.13
C GLU A 242 -13.26 -10.83 -27.28
N ILE A 243 -12.15 -10.13 -27.09
CA ILE A 243 -12.05 -8.67 -27.16
C ILE A 243 -10.92 -8.20 -28.09
N ASP A 244 -11.09 -7.02 -28.66
CA ASP A 244 -10.00 -6.24 -29.25
C ASP A 244 -9.75 -4.98 -28.44
N ILE A 245 -8.48 -4.55 -28.34
CA ILE A 245 -8.09 -3.34 -27.61
C ILE A 245 -7.49 -2.33 -28.57
N ASN A 246 -7.98 -1.10 -28.48
CA ASN A 246 -7.49 0.05 -29.23
C ASN A 246 -6.86 1.08 -28.29
N PHE A 247 -5.73 1.64 -28.71
CA PHE A 247 -5.03 2.73 -28.05
C PHE A 247 -4.99 3.95 -28.97
N ASN A 248 -5.57 5.07 -28.53
CA ASN A 248 -5.68 6.30 -29.31
C ASN A 248 -6.21 6.06 -30.74
N GLY A 249 -7.18 5.13 -30.88
CA GLY A 249 -7.81 4.75 -32.15
C GLY A 249 -7.06 3.71 -32.99
N ASN A 250 -5.88 3.23 -32.56
CA ASN A 250 -5.13 2.17 -33.24
C ASN A 250 -5.27 0.86 -32.49
N SER A 251 -5.51 -0.26 -33.19
CA SER A 251 -5.53 -1.58 -32.56
C SER A 251 -4.14 -1.93 -32.01
N ILE A 252 -4.08 -2.31 -30.74
CA ILE A 252 -2.87 -2.78 -30.06
C ILE A 252 -2.93 -4.25 -29.70
N ALA A 253 -4.14 -4.82 -29.64
CA ALA A 253 -4.36 -6.25 -29.57
C ALA A 253 -5.70 -6.58 -30.20
N SER A 254 -5.79 -7.80 -30.74
CA SER A 254 -6.96 -8.29 -31.45
C SER A 254 -7.20 -9.75 -31.10
N SER A 255 -8.47 -10.13 -31.03
CA SER A 255 -8.92 -11.49 -30.74
C SER A 255 -8.34 -12.07 -29.45
N VAL A 256 -8.31 -11.28 -28.37
CA VAL A 256 -7.85 -11.74 -27.05
C VAL A 256 -8.95 -12.59 -26.43
N LEU A 257 -8.71 -13.89 -26.25
CA LEU A 257 -9.71 -14.83 -25.74
C LEU A 257 -10.00 -14.61 -24.25
N PRO A 258 -11.15 -15.08 -23.73
CA PRO A 258 -11.41 -15.13 -22.30
C PRO A 258 -10.31 -15.86 -21.53
N ASP A 259 -10.05 -15.39 -20.30
CA ASP A 259 -9.03 -15.89 -19.38
C ASP A 259 -7.61 -15.89 -19.98
N GLN A 260 -7.29 -14.98 -20.90
CA GLN A 260 -5.98 -14.90 -21.56
C GLN A 260 -5.18 -13.67 -21.14
N ILE A 261 -3.86 -13.87 -20.98
CA ILE A 261 -2.85 -12.83 -20.82
C ILE A 261 -2.05 -12.72 -22.13
N THR A 262 -1.95 -11.52 -22.69
CA THR A 262 -1.18 -11.27 -23.93
C THR A 262 0.30 -11.04 -23.66
N ASP A 263 1.09 -10.92 -24.72
CA ASP A 263 2.39 -10.24 -24.66
C ASP A 263 2.21 -8.74 -24.36
N TYR A 264 3.30 -8.11 -23.95
CA TYR A 264 3.41 -6.66 -23.84
C TYR A 264 3.45 -6.02 -25.23
N ASN A 265 2.42 -5.22 -25.54
CA ASN A 265 2.36 -4.42 -26.76
C ASN A 265 2.93 -3.04 -26.51
N GLN A 266 3.88 -2.63 -27.35
CA GLN A 266 4.48 -1.30 -27.28
C GLN A 266 3.50 -0.25 -27.81
N ILE A 267 3.31 0.83 -27.06
CA ILE A 267 2.44 1.95 -27.41
C ILE A 267 3.21 3.26 -27.34
N SER A 268 2.89 4.19 -28.24
CA SER A 268 3.51 5.51 -28.24
C SER A 268 2.70 6.48 -27.37
N VAL A 269 3.29 6.92 -26.26
CA VAL A 269 2.69 7.79 -25.24
C VAL A 269 3.34 9.17 -25.29
N CYS A 270 3.01 10.06 -24.36
CA CYS A 270 3.68 11.36 -24.22
C CYS A 270 3.58 12.30 -25.45
N ASN A 271 2.66 12.05 -26.39
CA ASN A 271 2.58 12.79 -27.66
C ASN A 271 1.70 14.04 -27.57
N THR A 272 0.76 14.08 -26.62
CA THR A 272 -0.20 15.18 -26.48
C THR A 272 -0.35 15.58 -25.01
N VAL A 273 -0.95 16.75 -24.78
CA VAL A 273 -1.32 17.21 -23.43
C VAL A 273 -2.64 16.62 -22.94
N PHE A 274 -3.34 15.88 -23.80
CA PHE A 274 -4.60 15.20 -23.49
C PHE A 274 -4.32 13.79 -22.99
N ARG A 275 -5.17 13.31 -22.07
CA ARG A 275 -5.11 11.93 -21.59
C ARG A 275 -5.25 10.95 -22.75
N ASP A 276 -4.46 9.89 -22.69
CA ASP A 276 -4.51 8.79 -23.64
C ASP A 276 -5.84 8.06 -23.52
N SER A 277 -6.33 7.55 -24.64
CA SER A 277 -7.58 6.81 -24.77
C SER A 277 -7.27 5.34 -24.99
N ILE A 278 -7.90 4.49 -24.17
CA ILE A 278 -7.92 3.04 -24.35
C ILE A 278 -9.38 2.64 -24.52
N SER A 279 -9.71 1.85 -25.54
CA SER A 279 -11.05 1.29 -25.68
C SER A 279 -11.02 -0.20 -25.98
N ALA A 280 -12.04 -0.90 -25.51
CA ALA A 280 -12.26 -2.30 -25.84
C ALA A 280 -13.48 -2.44 -26.76
N THR A 281 -13.38 -3.34 -27.73
CA THR A 281 -14.46 -3.66 -28.65
C THR A 281 -14.79 -5.14 -28.62
N VAL A 282 -16.07 -5.46 -28.70
CA VAL A 282 -16.60 -6.83 -28.82
C VAL A 282 -17.38 -6.93 -30.12
N GLY A 283 -16.97 -7.82 -31.02
CA GLY A 283 -17.60 -7.96 -32.34
C GLY A 283 -17.60 -6.67 -33.18
N GLY A 284 -16.58 -5.83 -33.00
CA GLY A 284 -16.40 -4.56 -33.70
C GLY A 284 -17.16 -3.35 -33.11
N ASN A 285 -17.94 -3.53 -32.03
CA ASN A 285 -18.59 -2.43 -31.33
C ASN A 285 -17.82 -2.07 -30.06
N GLU A 286 -17.60 -0.78 -29.82
CA GLU A 286 -16.98 -0.29 -28.57
C GLU A 286 -17.90 -0.56 -27.38
N THR A 287 -17.37 -1.21 -26.35
CA THR A 287 -18.11 -1.55 -25.12
C THR A 287 -17.69 -0.67 -23.95
N ILE A 288 -16.42 -0.28 -23.90
CA ILE A 288 -15.86 0.57 -22.85
C ILE A 288 -14.70 1.43 -23.36
N HIS A 289 -14.52 2.58 -22.72
CA HIS A 289 -13.50 3.55 -23.02
C HIS A 289 -12.92 4.16 -21.73
N LEU A 290 -11.60 4.10 -21.54
CA LEU A 290 -10.85 4.65 -20.42
C LEU A 290 -9.97 5.82 -20.89
N LYS A 291 -9.86 6.88 -20.06
CA LYS A 291 -8.88 7.96 -20.25
C LYS A 291 -7.87 7.96 -19.12
N SER A 292 -6.61 7.69 -19.44
CA SER A 292 -5.53 7.67 -18.45
C SER A 292 -4.30 8.45 -18.92
N SER A 293 -3.41 8.77 -17.99
CA SER A 293 -2.06 9.22 -18.29
C SER A 293 -1.14 8.02 -18.21
N ILE A 294 -0.41 7.72 -19.28
CA ILE A 294 0.51 6.59 -19.34
C ILE A 294 1.93 7.13 -19.43
N GLU A 295 2.79 6.71 -18.51
CA GLU A 295 4.17 7.14 -18.45
C GLU A 295 5.05 6.32 -19.41
N VAL A 296 6.12 6.95 -19.86
CA VAL A 296 7.12 6.34 -20.74
C VAL A 296 7.97 5.31 -20.01
N LEU A 297 8.45 4.31 -20.74
CA LEU A 297 9.37 3.26 -20.27
C LEU A 297 8.81 2.38 -19.16
N GLN A 298 7.48 2.38 -19.01
CA GLN A 298 6.77 1.63 -17.97
C GLN A 298 5.95 0.49 -18.58
N ASN A 299 5.73 -0.54 -17.76
CA ASN A 299 4.94 -1.72 -18.10
C ASN A 299 3.62 -1.71 -17.33
N TYR A 300 2.50 -1.68 -18.06
CA TYR A 300 1.16 -1.67 -17.50
C TYR A 300 0.42 -2.97 -17.78
N SER A 301 -0.51 -3.34 -16.90
CA SER A 301 -1.48 -4.42 -17.17
C SER A 301 -2.87 -3.83 -17.31
N LEU A 302 -3.56 -4.14 -18.41
CA LEU A 302 -4.95 -3.75 -18.63
C LEU A 302 -5.85 -4.94 -18.32
N VAL A 303 -6.66 -4.85 -17.27
CA VAL A 303 -7.61 -5.90 -16.88
C VAL A 303 -8.98 -5.55 -17.43
N ILE A 304 -9.59 -6.47 -18.17
CA ILE A 304 -10.91 -6.29 -18.81
C ILE A 304 -11.91 -7.28 -18.22
N LEU A 305 -13.08 -6.78 -17.85
CA LEU A 305 -14.09 -7.51 -17.08
C LEU A 305 -15.49 -7.21 -17.64
N ASP A 306 -16.43 -8.11 -17.36
CA ASP A 306 -17.84 -7.84 -17.58
C ASP A 306 -18.40 -6.92 -16.48
N SER A 307 -19.31 -6.02 -16.84
CA SER A 307 -19.97 -5.10 -15.89
C SER A 307 -21.49 -5.18 -16.00
N GLY A 308 -22.15 -5.68 -14.96
CA GLY A 308 -23.59 -5.93 -14.98
C GLY A 308 -23.97 -6.93 -16.07
N ASN A 309 -24.72 -6.46 -17.08
CA ASN A 309 -25.10 -7.22 -18.29
C ASN A 309 -24.26 -6.85 -19.53
N THR A 310 -23.25 -5.99 -19.35
CA THR A 310 -22.39 -5.49 -20.43
C THR A 310 -21.11 -6.31 -20.46
N ILE A 311 -20.89 -7.01 -21.56
CA ILE A 311 -19.67 -7.78 -21.81
C ILE A 311 -18.50 -6.82 -22.02
N ALA A 312 -17.35 -7.10 -21.42
CA ALA A 312 -16.19 -6.21 -21.43
C ALA A 312 -16.59 -4.76 -21.08
N GLY A 313 -17.46 -4.63 -20.06
CA GLY A 313 -18.06 -3.38 -19.63
C GLY A 313 -17.26 -2.65 -18.55
N GLU A 314 -16.16 -3.23 -18.07
CA GLU A 314 -15.25 -2.63 -17.09
C GLU A 314 -13.78 -2.83 -17.51
N MET A 315 -12.96 -1.80 -17.29
CA MET A 315 -11.57 -1.73 -17.72
C MET A 315 -10.74 -1.07 -16.62
N LEU A 316 -9.75 -1.78 -16.11
CA LEU A 316 -8.90 -1.35 -15.01
C LEU A 316 -7.44 -1.34 -15.48
N LEU A 317 -6.80 -0.17 -15.42
CA LEU A 317 -5.38 -0.02 -15.75
C LEU A 317 -4.56 -0.19 -14.47
N VAL A 318 -3.78 -1.26 -14.42
CA VAL A 318 -2.85 -1.55 -13.33
C VAL A 318 -1.51 -0.91 -13.66
N GLU A 319 -1.13 0.06 -12.84
CA GLU A 319 0.13 0.79 -12.94
C GLU A 319 1.34 -0.09 -12.58
N PRO A 320 2.57 0.28 -12.95
CA PRO A 320 3.78 -0.41 -12.51
C PRO A 320 3.90 -0.44 -10.98
N VAL A 321 4.66 -1.40 -10.46
CA VAL A 321 4.95 -1.46 -9.03
C VAL A 321 5.83 -0.29 -8.62
N SER A 322 5.41 0.44 -7.59
CA SER A 322 6.24 1.34 -6.80
C SER A 322 6.26 0.87 -5.35
N LEU A 323 7.44 0.73 -4.75
CA LEU A 323 7.65 0.33 -3.36
C LEU A 323 8.85 1.07 -2.76
N GLN A 324 8.66 1.59 -1.56
CA GLN A 324 9.63 2.44 -0.83
C GLN A 324 10.40 1.67 0.27
N GLU A 325 10.44 0.34 0.18
CA GLU A 325 11.03 -0.53 1.22
C GLU A 325 12.05 -1.52 0.65
N ASP A 326 12.90 -2.07 1.52
CA ASP A 326 13.78 -3.18 1.17
C ASP A 326 12.94 -4.45 0.85
N VAL A 327 13.04 -4.88 -0.41
CA VAL A 327 12.37 -6.04 -0.99
C VAL A 327 13.25 -7.29 -1.02
N THR A 328 14.46 -7.23 -0.44
CA THR A 328 15.37 -8.38 -0.40
C THR A 328 14.73 -9.56 0.32
N GLY A 329 14.61 -10.71 -0.37
CA GLY A 329 13.98 -11.91 0.16
C GLY A 329 12.45 -11.85 0.25
N LYS A 330 11.82 -10.83 -0.35
CA LYS A 330 10.37 -10.63 -0.33
C LYS A 330 9.78 -10.65 -1.74
N ALA A 331 8.52 -11.05 -1.82
CA ALA A 331 7.62 -10.85 -2.94
C ALA A 331 6.85 -9.54 -2.75
N ILE A 332 6.43 -8.93 -3.86
CA ILE A 332 5.55 -7.76 -3.86
C ILE A 332 4.15 -8.21 -4.23
N VAL A 333 3.15 -7.82 -3.45
CA VAL A 333 1.76 -8.21 -3.71
C VAL A 333 0.87 -6.97 -3.72
N ARG A 334 -0.01 -6.90 -4.73
CA ARG A 334 -1.10 -5.93 -4.85
C ARG A 334 -2.40 -6.68 -5.07
N VAL A 335 -3.50 -6.12 -4.60
CA VAL A 335 -4.83 -6.72 -4.71
C VAL A 335 -5.71 -5.83 -5.58
N LEU A 336 -6.29 -6.40 -6.63
CA LEU A 336 -7.29 -5.77 -7.49
C LEU A 336 -8.66 -6.35 -7.16
N HIS A 337 -9.60 -5.50 -6.76
CA HIS A 337 -10.99 -5.90 -6.56
C HIS A 337 -11.79 -5.70 -7.84
N ALA A 338 -12.04 -6.79 -8.56
CA ALA A 338 -12.71 -6.83 -9.85
C ALA A 338 -14.08 -7.57 -9.79
N SER A 339 -14.59 -7.84 -8.59
CA SER A 339 -15.87 -8.50 -8.35
C SER A 339 -16.97 -7.44 -8.16
N LYS A 340 -18.15 -7.71 -8.73
CA LYS A 340 -19.34 -6.84 -8.64
C LYS A 340 -20.30 -7.27 -7.52
N ASN A 341 -20.13 -8.47 -7.00
CA ASN A 341 -20.96 -9.03 -5.93
C ASN A 341 -20.73 -8.34 -4.58
N TYR A 342 -19.61 -7.63 -4.44
CA TYR A 342 -19.19 -7.00 -3.20
C TYR A 342 -18.84 -5.55 -3.45
N GLU A 343 -19.37 -4.64 -2.63
CA GLU A 343 -19.06 -3.21 -2.74
C GLU A 343 -17.59 -2.94 -2.35
N ALA A 344 -17.14 -3.55 -1.25
CA ALA A 344 -15.77 -3.47 -0.77
C ALA A 344 -15.35 -4.75 -0.03
N ILE A 345 -14.05 -5.06 -0.11
CA ILE A 345 -13.46 -6.25 0.47
C ILE A 345 -12.22 -5.94 1.31
N THR A 346 -11.89 -6.86 2.20
CA THR A 346 -10.61 -6.91 2.90
C THR A 346 -9.96 -8.25 2.61
N VAL A 347 -8.70 -8.24 2.17
CA VAL A 347 -7.93 -9.44 1.87
C VAL A 347 -6.82 -9.58 2.88
N SER A 348 -6.67 -10.78 3.43
CA SER A 348 -5.65 -11.07 4.43
C SER A 348 -5.03 -12.45 4.23
N LEU A 349 -3.84 -12.63 4.78
CA LEU A 349 -3.22 -13.92 5.00
C LEU A 349 -3.68 -14.49 6.34
N GLY A 350 -4.06 -15.76 6.35
CA GLY A 350 -4.13 -16.58 7.54
C GLY A 350 -2.74 -16.89 8.09
N ALA A 351 -2.70 -17.60 9.21
CA ALA A 351 -1.45 -17.99 9.82
C ALA A 351 -0.65 -18.94 8.93
N ARG A 352 0.65 -18.69 8.83
CA ARG A 352 1.59 -19.53 8.08
C ARG A 352 2.95 -19.61 8.76
N ALA A 353 3.68 -20.67 8.46
CA ALA A 353 5.10 -20.78 8.76
C ALA A 353 5.87 -19.72 7.96
N GLU A 354 6.87 -19.12 8.60
CA GLU A 354 7.74 -18.13 7.97
C GLU A 354 9.19 -18.63 8.00
N PRO A 355 10.00 -18.34 6.96
CA PRO A 355 11.36 -18.87 6.86
C PRO A 355 12.32 -18.28 7.90
N ASN A 356 12.00 -17.12 8.48
CA ASN A 356 12.90 -16.41 9.41
C ASN A 356 12.45 -16.52 10.88
N ALA A 357 12.94 -17.55 11.57
CA ALA A 357 12.63 -17.79 12.98
C ALA A 357 13.02 -16.64 13.94
N ALA A 358 13.98 -15.78 13.56
CA ALA A 358 14.36 -14.64 14.40
C ALA A 358 13.29 -13.53 14.42
N LEU A 359 12.55 -13.37 13.33
CA LEU A 359 11.43 -12.41 13.24
C LEU A 359 10.11 -13.00 13.73
N PHE A 360 9.98 -14.34 13.70
CA PHE A 360 8.77 -15.06 14.07
C PHE A 360 9.06 -16.05 15.22
N PRO A 361 9.27 -15.56 16.46
CA PRO A 361 9.70 -16.38 17.60
C PRO A 361 8.67 -17.44 18.03
N ASN A 362 7.41 -17.29 17.62
CA ASN A 362 6.35 -18.26 17.88
C ASN A 362 6.24 -19.35 16.77
N GLY A 363 7.10 -19.30 15.75
CA GLY A 363 7.10 -20.27 14.63
C GLY A 363 6.13 -19.96 13.49
N TYR A 364 5.32 -18.90 13.61
CA TYR A 364 4.34 -18.49 12.61
C TYR A 364 4.13 -16.96 12.56
N SER A 365 3.61 -16.46 11.44
CA SER A 365 3.04 -15.11 11.34
C SER A 365 1.53 -15.13 11.66
N SER A 366 1.04 -14.22 12.49
CA SER A 366 -0.36 -14.17 12.96
C SER A 366 -1.36 -13.63 11.91
N GLY A 367 -1.04 -13.76 10.63
CA GLY A 367 -1.77 -13.18 9.52
C GLY A 367 -1.36 -11.74 9.21
N THR A 368 -1.61 -11.30 7.98
CA THR A 368 -1.26 -9.96 7.47
C THR A 368 -2.36 -9.46 6.56
N ILE A 369 -2.83 -8.24 6.77
CA ILE A 369 -3.81 -7.61 5.86
C ILE A 369 -3.06 -7.19 4.60
N LEU A 370 -3.43 -7.78 3.46
CA LEU A 370 -2.87 -7.46 2.15
C LEU A 370 -3.50 -6.19 1.58
N ALA A 371 -4.81 -6.06 1.77
CA ALA A 371 -5.60 -4.91 1.35
C ALA A 371 -6.79 -4.77 2.29
N SER A 372 -7.14 -3.53 2.66
CA SER A 372 -8.23 -3.25 3.59
C SER A 372 -9.24 -2.34 2.90
N GLU A 373 -10.52 -2.71 2.98
CA GLU A 373 -11.65 -1.90 2.51
C GLU A 373 -11.52 -1.42 1.05
N ILE A 374 -10.95 -2.24 0.16
CA ILE A 374 -10.80 -1.88 -1.25
C ILE A 374 -12.15 -2.01 -1.97
N SER A 375 -12.59 -0.93 -2.59
CA SER A 375 -13.86 -0.86 -3.32
C SER A 375 -13.76 -1.58 -4.66
N GLN A 376 -14.90 -1.92 -5.26
CA GLN A 376 -14.92 -2.44 -6.63
C GLN A 376 -14.17 -1.48 -7.58
N GLY A 377 -13.29 -2.03 -8.40
CA GLY A 377 -12.46 -1.32 -9.37
C GLY A 377 -11.15 -0.75 -8.79
N GLU A 378 -10.90 -0.92 -7.48
CA GLU A 378 -9.70 -0.38 -6.84
C GLU A 378 -8.53 -1.38 -6.81
N LEU A 379 -7.32 -0.82 -6.94
CA LEU A 379 -6.05 -1.50 -6.74
C LEU A 379 -5.48 -1.09 -5.37
N SER A 380 -5.08 -2.05 -4.55
CA SER A 380 -4.43 -1.78 -3.27
C SER A 380 -3.04 -1.17 -3.45
N SER A 381 -2.51 -0.57 -2.38
CA SER A 381 -1.08 -0.30 -2.30
C SER A 381 -0.27 -1.60 -2.38
N SER A 382 0.99 -1.48 -2.80
CA SER A 382 1.96 -2.57 -2.82
C SER A 382 2.37 -2.98 -1.40
N LEU A 383 2.40 -4.28 -1.12
CA LEU A 383 2.89 -4.84 0.14
C LEU A 383 4.02 -5.83 -0.12
N ALA A 384 5.13 -5.69 0.63
CA ALA A 384 6.26 -6.61 0.56
C ALA A 384 6.12 -7.73 1.61
N LEU A 385 6.16 -8.98 1.18
CA LEU A 385 5.93 -10.18 2.01
C LEU A 385 7.04 -11.19 1.80
N TYR A 386 7.40 -11.96 2.84
CA TYR A 386 8.32 -13.09 2.64
C TYR A 386 7.70 -14.14 1.72
N GLU A 387 8.58 -14.82 0.98
CA GLU A 387 8.20 -15.93 0.10
C GLU A 387 7.54 -17.08 0.86
N GLY A 388 6.80 -17.91 0.11
CA GLY A 388 6.16 -19.11 0.59
C GLY A 388 4.67 -19.16 0.29
N VAL A 389 4.02 -20.19 0.84
CA VAL A 389 2.58 -20.43 0.69
C VAL A 389 1.79 -19.27 1.33
N ALA A 390 0.72 -18.84 0.67
CA ALA A 390 -0.12 -17.73 1.07
C ALA A 390 -1.57 -18.21 1.31
N PRO A 391 -1.98 -18.45 2.56
CA PRO A 391 -3.37 -18.81 2.89
C PRO A 391 -4.26 -17.56 2.83
N LEU A 392 -4.88 -17.31 1.68
CA LEU A 392 -5.66 -16.10 1.41
C LEU A 392 -7.08 -16.22 1.99
N SER A 393 -7.51 -15.20 2.71
CA SER A 393 -8.87 -15.06 3.24
C SER A 393 -9.45 -13.70 2.84
N ILE A 394 -10.60 -13.71 2.18
CA ILE A 394 -11.30 -12.53 1.68
C ILE A 394 -12.54 -12.32 2.52
N PHE A 395 -12.68 -11.13 3.09
CA PHE A 395 -13.79 -10.73 3.93
C PHE A 395 -14.57 -9.56 3.32
N THR A 396 -15.83 -9.42 3.70
CA THR A 396 -16.55 -8.16 3.53
C THR A 396 -15.82 -7.03 4.27
N ALA A 397 -15.78 -5.84 3.70
CA ALA A 397 -15.29 -4.65 4.39
C ALA A 397 -16.26 -4.16 5.49
N SER A 398 -17.54 -4.50 5.39
CA SER A 398 -18.56 -4.11 6.36
C SER A 398 -18.41 -4.83 7.70
N GLN A 399 -18.90 -4.19 8.78
CA GLN A 399 -19.03 -4.83 10.09
C GLN A 399 -20.46 -5.39 10.27
N PRO A 400 -20.62 -6.66 10.69
CA PRO A 400 -19.56 -7.63 10.97
C PRO A 400 -18.88 -8.17 9.70
N ALA A 401 -17.56 -8.36 9.77
CA ALA A 401 -16.81 -8.97 8.67
C ALA A 401 -17.20 -10.43 8.48
N LYS A 402 -17.53 -10.82 7.24
CA LYS A 402 -17.88 -12.18 6.84
C LYS A 402 -16.87 -12.70 5.84
N LEU A 403 -16.37 -13.92 6.06
CA LEU A 403 -15.50 -14.58 5.09
C LEU A 403 -16.30 -14.92 3.83
N LEU A 404 -15.88 -14.37 2.69
CA LEU A 404 -16.48 -14.51 1.37
C LEU A 404 -15.86 -15.66 0.59
N TYR A 405 -14.53 -15.75 0.64
CA TYR A 405 -13.77 -16.76 -0.10
C TYR A 405 -12.43 -17.01 0.60
N SER A 406 -11.93 -18.23 0.50
CA SER A 406 -10.60 -18.59 0.98
C SER A 406 -9.88 -19.42 -0.08
N ALA A 407 -8.59 -19.18 -0.27
CA ALA A 407 -7.78 -19.88 -1.24
C ALA A 407 -6.34 -20.02 -0.76
N LYS A 408 -5.53 -20.78 -1.49
CA LYS A 408 -4.11 -20.93 -1.20
C LYS A 408 -3.29 -20.55 -2.43
N GLY A 409 -2.51 -19.49 -2.31
CA GLY A 409 -1.53 -19.06 -3.31
C GLY A 409 -0.10 -19.40 -2.90
N GLU A 410 0.86 -18.98 -3.71
CA GLU A 410 2.29 -19.06 -3.42
C GLU A 410 2.97 -17.81 -3.99
N PHE A 411 3.90 -17.24 -3.23
CA PHE A 411 4.67 -16.07 -3.65
C PHE A 411 6.17 -16.38 -3.55
N LYS A 412 6.95 -15.95 -4.55
CA LYS A 412 8.41 -16.13 -4.58
C LYS A 412 9.14 -14.82 -4.35
N ALA A 413 10.28 -14.88 -3.67
CA ALA A 413 11.11 -13.71 -3.47
C ALA A 413 11.61 -13.13 -4.81
N GLY A 414 11.66 -11.80 -4.91
CA GLY A 414 12.11 -11.08 -6.10
C GLY A 414 11.07 -10.92 -7.21
N SER A 415 9.87 -11.50 -7.03
CA SER A 415 8.75 -11.36 -7.96
C SER A 415 7.69 -10.38 -7.46
N SER A 416 6.91 -9.84 -8.40
CA SER A 416 5.74 -8.98 -8.13
C SER A 416 4.47 -9.66 -8.63
N TYR A 417 3.42 -9.61 -7.82
CA TYR A 417 2.16 -10.30 -8.05
C TYR A 417 0.96 -9.36 -7.97
N LEU A 418 0.04 -9.54 -8.89
CA LEU A 418 -1.31 -8.99 -8.88
C LEU A 418 -2.29 -10.10 -8.49
N LEU A 419 -2.89 -9.97 -7.31
CA LEU A 419 -3.99 -10.81 -6.85
C LEU A 419 -5.31 -10.21 -7.32
N ILE A 420 -6.04 -10.89 -8.21
CA ILE A 420 -7.29 -10.38 -8.77
C ILE A 420 -8.45 -11.18 -8.19
N LEU A 421 -9.37 -10.50 -7.48
CA LEU A 421 -10.67 -11.05 -7.12
C LEU A 421 -11.66 -10.75 -8.26
N SER A 422 -12.15 -11.76 -8.95
CA SER A 422 -13.14 -11.63 -10.02
C SER A 422 -14.31 -12.59 -9.84
N GLU A 423 -15.18 -12.66 -10.84
CA GLU A 423 -16.29 -13.62 -10.88
C GLU A 423 -16.27 -14.40 -12.20
N ASP A 424 -16.85 -15.59 -12.19
CA ASP A 424 -17.16 -16.30 -13.41
C ASP A 424 -18.51 -15.88 -14.01
N THR A 425 -18.85 -16.49 -15.16
CA THR A 425 -20.11 -16.26 -15.87
C THR A 425 -21.34 -16.61 -15.05
N ASP A 426 -21.22 -17.46 -14.04
CA ASP A 426 -22.29 -17.86 -13.12
C ASP A 426 -22.35 -16.94 -11.88
N GLY A 427 -21.48 -15.93 -11.79
CA GLY A 427 -21.37 -15.01 -10.66
C GLY A 427 -20.66 -15.61 -9.45
N LYS A 428 -19.93 -16.71 -9.59
CA LYS A 428 -19.12 -17.28 -8.50
C LYS A 428 -17.79 -16.57 -8.40
N THR A 429 -17.41 -16.24 -7.18
CA THR A 429 -16.12 -15.64 -6.85
C THR A 429 -14.97 -16.53 -7.29
N LYS A 430 -13.99 -15.91 -7.97
CA LYS A 430 -12.73 -16.52 -8.40
C LYS A 430 -11.56 -15.64 -7.96
N ILE A 431 -10.43 -16.27 -7.70
CA ILE A 431 -9.17 -15.57 -7.41
C ILE A 431 -8.13 -16.03 -8.41
N SER A 432 -7.36 -15.10 -8.96
CA SER A 432 -6.14 -15.40 -9.72
C SER A 432 -4.94 -14.67 -9.12
N VAL A 433 -3.77 -15.29 -9.23
CA VAL A 433 -2.48 -14.70 -8.88
C VAL A 433 -1.68 -14.60 -10.16
N VAL A 434 -1.43 -13.38 -10.63
CA VAL A 434 -0.71 -13.12 -11.86
C VAL A 434 0.60 -12.43 -11.53
N GLU A 435 1.72 -13.05 -11.90
CA GLU A 435 3.04 -12.41 -11.78
C GLU A 435 3.18 -11.30 -12.83
N ASP A 436 3.86 -10.20 -12.49
CA ASP A 436 3.92 -9.00 -13.33
C ASP A 436 4.67 -9.19 -14.65
N ASP A 437 5.59 -10.17 -14.74
CA ASP A 437 6.38 -10.46 -15.95
C ASP A 437 5.79 -11.57 -16.83
N VAL A 438 4.74 -12.26 -16.36
CA VAL A 438 4.09 -13.36 -17.08
C VAL A 438 3.35 -12.84 -18.32
N VAL A 439 3.54 -13.50 -19.46
CA VAL A 439 2.96 -13.12 -20.75
C VAL A 439 2.50 -14.35 -21.54
N ASN A 440 1.58 -14.13 -22.48
CA ASN A 440 1.11 -15.13 -23.44
C ASN A 440 0.71 -16.48 -22.81
N THR A 441 -0.18 -16.42 -21.82
CA THR A 441 -0.64 -17.58 -21.05
C THR A 441 -2.11 -17.45 -20.69
N THR A 442 -2.74 -18.56 -20.31
CA THR A 442 -4.05 -18.55 -19.68
C THR A 442 -3.93 -18.13 -18.21
N VAL A 443 -4.91 -17.38 -17.72
CA VAL A 443 -5.06 -17.03 -16.30
C VAL A 443 -5.35 -18.31 -15.51
N SER A 444 -4.55 -18.58 -14.50
CA SER A 444 -4.80 -19.67 -13.57
C SER A 444 -5.62 -19.16 -12.38
N PHE A 445 -6.73 -19.83 -12.10
CA PHE A 445 -7.54 -19.55 -10.91
C PHE A 445 -7.14 -20.47 -9.76
N LEU A 446 -7.11 -19.90 -8.55
CA LEU A 446 -6.88 -20.67 -7.34
C LEU A 446 -8.12 -21.51 -7.01
N GLU A 447 -7.89 -22.75 -6.59
CA GLU A 447 -8.97 -23.55 -6.01
C GLU A 447 -9.36 -22.98 -4.64
N GLU A 448 -10.66 -22.97 -4.37
CA GLU A 448 -11.16 -22.61 -3.04
C GLU A 448 -10.57 -23.58 -1.98
N GLY A 449 -10.06 -23.02 -0.90
CA GLY A 449 -9.54 -23.74 0.27
C GLY A 449 -10.50 -23.71 1.45
N LEU A 450 -10.21 -24.53 2.46
CA LEU A 450 -10.99 -24.66 3.68
C LEU A 450 -10.41 -23.77 4.78
N PHE A 451 -11.27 -22.96 5.39
CA PHE A 451 -10.90 -22.16 6.55
C PHE A 451 -10.90 -23.04 7.81
N VAL A 452 -9.74 -23.12 8.46
CA VAL A 452 -9.50 -23.96 9.64
C VAL A 452 -9.07 -23.10 10.82
N GLN A 453 -9.70 -23.33 11.97
CA GLN A 453 -9.34 -22.73 13.24
C GLN A 453 -8.93 -23.81 14.24
N VAL A 454 -7.88 -23.58 15.02
CA VAL A 454 -7.48 -24.44 16.13
C VAL A 454 -7.46 -23.60 17.41
N VAL A 455 -8.30 -23.95 18.37
CA VAL A 455 -8.40 -23.29 19.67
C VAL A 455 -7.56 -24.07 20.69
N ASN A 456 -6.65 -23.39 21.38
CA ASN A 456 -5.91 -23.97 22.49
C ASN A 456 -6.68 -23.75 23.81
N ALA A 457 -7.27 -24.83 24.33
CA ALA A 457 -7.92 -24.90 25.63
C ALA A 457 -7.14 -25.78 26.63
N VAL A 458 -5.85 -26.05 26.38
CA VAL A 458 -4.94 -26.71 27.33
C VAL A 458 -4.42 -25.67 28.32
N ARG A 459 -4.58 -25.93 29.62
CA ARG A 459 -4.42 -24.89 30.65
C ARG A 459 -3.08 -24.90 31.37
N ASP A 460 -2.53 -26.07 31.64
CA ASP A 460 -1.33 -26.28 32.44
C ASP A 460 -0.02 -26.08 31.64
N ALA A 461 -0.13 -25.62 30.39
CA ALA A 461 0.98 -25.29 29.52
C ALA A 461 0.92 -23.81 29.10
N ASP A 462 2.07 -23.12 29.15
CA ASP A 462 2.18 -21.73 28.68
C ASP A 462 1.78 -21.59 27.19
N PHE A 463 2.10 -22.62 26.41
CA PHE A 463 1.71 -22.78 25.01
C PHE A 463 1.66 -24.25 24.63
N VAL A 464 0.96 -24.53 23.53
CA VAL A 464 1.07 -25.81 22.81
C VAL A 464 1.67 -25.56 21.43
N ASN A 465 2.35 -26.56 20.89
CA ASN A 465 2.85 -26.56 19.52
C ASN A 465 1.81 -27.17 18.61
N ILE A 466 1.41 -26.43 17.58
CA ILE A 466 0.38 -26.82 16.62
C ILE A 466 1.00 -27.00 15.23
N ASP A 467 0.73 -28.15 14.61
CA ASP A 467 0.93 -28.38 13.18
C ASP A 467 -0.43 -28.50 12.49
N ILE A 468 -0.57 -27.88 11.31
CA ILE A 468 -1.75 -28.02 10.45
C ILE A 468 -1.28 -28.54 9.09
N ILE A 469 -1.67 -29.78 8.78
CA ILE A 469 -1.17 -30.56 7.65
C ILE A 469 -2.34 -30.89 6.73
N SER A 470 -2.16 -30.65 5.42
CA SER A 470 -3.12 -31.04 4.39
C SER A 470 -2.50 -32.08 3.46
N SER A 471 -3.27 -33.12 3.14
CA SER A 471 -2.85 -34.26 2.32
C SER A 471 -2.37 -33.90 0.91
N LYS A 472 -2.76 -32.73 0.37
CA LYS A 472 -2.35 -32.27 -0.98
C LYS A 472 -1.15 -31.31 -0.96
N SER A 473 -0.76 -30.80 0.20
CA SER A 473 0.32 -29.81 0.30
C SER A 473 1.67 -30.49 0.51
N ILE A 474 2.65 -30.14 -0.33
CA ILE A 474 4.05 -30.62 -0.19
C ILE A 474 4.75 -29.93 1.00
N GLN A 475 4.27 -28.75 1.40
CA GLN A 475 4.77 -28.00 2.56
C GLN A 475 3.66 -27.85 3.61
N ASN A 476 4.01 -28.05 4.87
CA ASN A 476 3.10 -27.79 5.98
C ASN A 476 2.86 -26.28 6.10
N LEU A 477 1.58 -25.87 6.11
CA LEU A 477 1.17 -24.47 6.20
C LEU A 477 1.53 -23.85 7.55
N VAL A 478 1.35 -24.61 8.62
CA VAL A 478 1.69 -24.23 10.00
C VAL A 478 2.50 -25.37 10.60
N VAL A 479 3.68 -25.04 11.13
CA VAL A 479 4.63 -26.00 11.72
C VAL A 479 5.13 -25.46 13.05
N ASP A 480 5.04 -26.28 14.09
CA ASP A 480 5.54 -25.98 15.44
C ASP A 480 5.08 -24.62 15.97
N ALA A 481 3.84 -24.22 15.63
CA ALA A 481 3.31 -22.92 16.01
C ALA A 481 2.97 -22.90 17.49
N ARG A 482 3.62 -22.02 18.25
CA ARG A 482 3.41 -21.84 19.69
C ARG A 482 2.17 -21.00 19.94
N VAL A 483 1.09 -21.64 20.35
CA VAL A 483 -0.18 -20.98 20.65
C VAL A 483 -0.44 -21.03 22.15
N SER A 484 -0.53 -19.86 22.79
CA SER A 484 -0.81 -19.75 24.23
C SER A 484 -2.20 -20.25 24.61
N ALA A 485 -2.39 -20.62 25.87
CA ALA A 485 -3.68 -21.03 26.41
C ALA A 485 -4.76 -19.95 26.16
N SER A 486 -5.98 -20.39 25.82
CA SER A 486 -7.14 -19.56 25.45
C SER A 486 -7.02 -18.76 24.14
N ASN A 487 -5.93 -18.91 23.39
CA ASN A 487 -5.80 -18.32 22.05
C ASN A 487 -6.13 -19.33 20.95
N SER A 488 -6.29 -18.82 19.73
CA SER A 488 -6.50 -19.64 18.54
C SER A 488 -5.60 -19.21 17.39
N ILE A 489 -5.43 -20.14 16.45
CA ILE A 489 -4.74 -19.93 15.18
C ILE A 489 -5.71 -20.28 14.05
N ALA A 490 -5.72 -19.50 12.98
CA ALA A 490 -6.59 -19.69 11.84
C ALA A 490 -5.80 -19.65 10.53
N THR A 491 -6.09 -20.56 9.61
CA THR A 491 -5.42 -20.64 8.30
C THR A 491 -6.34 -21.23 7.23
N VAL A 492 -5.84 -21.32 5.99
CA VAL A 492 -6.54 -21.90 4.86
C VAL A 492 -5.75 -23.09 4.32
N VAL A 493 -6.42 -24.24 4.20
CA VAL A 493 -5.84 -25.51 3.73
C VAL A 493 -6.56 -26.02 2.47
N ASP A 494 -5.97 -26.98 1.77
CA ASP A 494 -6.67 -27.62 0.65
C ASP A 494 -7.83 -28.50 1.13
N LYS A 495 -8.84 -28.66 0.28
CA LYS A 495 -9.94 -29.63 0.45
C LYS A 495 -9.43 -31.06 0.57
N GLY A 496 -10.10 -31.87 1.39
CA GLY A 496 -9.77 -33.28 1.61
C GLY A 496 -9.44 -33.60 3.07
N ALA A 497 -8.52 -34.54 3.27
CA ALA A 497 -8.08 -34.95 4.60
C ALA A 497 -7.12 -33.91 5.21
N ILE A 498 -7.48 -33.44 6.40
CA ILE A 498 -6.74 -32.46 7.20
C ILE A 498 -6.33 -33.13 8.51
N GLU A 499 -5.06 -33.02 8.86
CA GLU A 499 -4.51 -33.47 10.13
C GLU A 499 -4.05 -32.26 10.94
N VAL A 500 -4.52 -32.19 12.19
CA VAL A 500 -4.00 -31.25 13.18
C VAL A 500 -3.23 -32.04 14.22
N ARG A 501 -2.00 -31.61 14.52
CA ARG A 501 -1.19 -32.16 15.61
C ARG A 501 -1.02 -31.11 16.70
N VAL A 502 -1.19 -31.52 17.96
CA VAL A 502 -0.93 -30.67 19.13
C VAL A 502 -0.01 -31.41 20.08
N ASN A 503 1.19 -30.87 20.29
CA ASN A 503 2.32 -31.54 20.97
C ASN A 503 2.50 -33.02 20.54
N GLY A 504 2.34 -33.31 19.24
CA GLY A 504 2.49 -34.64 18.66
C GLY A 504 1.24 -35.54 18.69
N VAL A 505 0.17 -35.17 19.40
CA VAL A 505 -1.12 -35.89 19.35
C VAL A 505 -1.85 -35.45 18.08
N SER A 506 -2.29 -36.39 17.24
CA SER A 506 -2.93 -36.12 15.95
C SER A 506 -4.45 -36.33 15.96
N HIS A 507 -5.18 -35.47 15.27
CA HIS A 507 -6.59 -35.70 14.90
C HIS A 507 -6.80 -35.40 13.42
N GLN A 508 -7.57 -36.25 12.74
CA GLN A 508 -7.83 -36.13 11.32
C GLN A 508 -9.33 -35.96 11.05
N ILE A 509 -9.64 -35.11 10.07
CA ILE A 509 -11.00 -34.92 9.56
C ILE A 509 -10.95 -34.71 8.04
N GLU A 510 -11.92 -35.26 7.33
CA GLU A 510 -12.10 -34.98 5.90
C GLU A 510 -13.16 -33.92 5.72
N SER A 511 -12.98 -32.96 4.80
CA SER A 511 -13.97 -31.90 4.56
C SER A 511 -14.05 -31.47 3.10
N THR A 512 -15.21 -30.95 2.72
CA THR A 512 -15.61 -30.58 1.35
C THR A 512 -15.89 -29.10 1.22
N GLU A 513 -16.24 -28.66 0.00
CA GLU A 513 -16.64 -27.28 -0.31
C GLU A 513 -17.65 -26.68 0.68
N ASN A 514 -17.51 -25.38 0.93
CA ASN A 514 -18.37 -24.56 1.80
C ASN A 514 -18.38 -24.94 3.29
N GLU A 515 -17.60 -25.93 3.73
CA GLU A 515 -17.43 -26.25 5.14
C GLU A 515 -16.28 -25.45 5.77
N ARG A 516 -16.44 -25.10 7.05
CA ARG A 516 -15.40 -24.52 7.90
C ARG A 516 -15.17 -25.45 9.08
N ILE A 517 -13.94 -25.49 9.59
CA ILE A 517 -13.57 -26.46 10.61
C ILE A 517 -13.00 -25.74 11.82
N MET A 518 -13.48 -26.11 13.00
CA MET A 518 -12.85 -25.74 14.26
C MET A 518 -12.37 -27.00 14.97
N PHE A 519 -11.09 -27.03 15.30
CA PHE A 519 -10.47 -27.97 16.22
C PHE A 519 -10.37 -27.32 17.59
N VAL A 520 -10.60 -28.10 18.64
CA VAL A 520 -10.37 -27.70 20.02
C VAL A 520 -9.38 -28.68 20.62
N ALA A 521 -8.25 -28.15 21.09
CA ALA A 521 -7.27 -28.90 21.85
C ALA A 521 -7.53 -28.65 23.34
N SER A 522 -7.83 -29.70 24.09
CA SER A 522 -8.10 -29.64 25.53
C SER A 522 -7.27 -30.69 26.25
N GLY A 523 -7.50 -30.87 27.55
CA GLY A 523 -6.65 -31.72 28.37
C GLY A 523 -5.64 -30.94 29.20
N ASN A 524 -4.58 -31.66 29.52
CA ASN A 524 -3.37 -31.14 30.13
C ASN A 524 -2.15 -31.47 29.26
N SER A 525 -1.00 -30.91 29.60
CA SER A 525 0.27 -31.05 28.89
C SER A 525 0.71 -32.50 28.66
N ASN A 526 0.24 -33.45 29.49
CA ASN A 526 0.56 -34.88 29.40
C ASN A 526 -0.55 -35.74 28.76
N ASP A 527 -1.78 -35.25 28.66
CA ASP A 527 -2.93 -35.97 28.08
C ASP A 527 -3.80 -35.03 27.24
N ILE A 528 -3.29 -34.64 26.09
CA ILE A 528 -4.00 -33.75 25.16
C ILE A 528 -5.10 -34.52 24.45
N LYS A 529 -6.29 -33.92 24.40
CA LYS A 529 -7.42 -34.37 23.59
C LYS A 529 -7.66 -33.37 22.47
N ILE A 530 -7.95 -33.87 21.28
CA ILE A 530 -8.30 -33.06 20.13
C ILE A 530 -9.60 -33.59 19.55
N PHE A 531 -10.55 -32.70 19.36
CA PHE A 531 -11.83 -32.98 18.71
C PHE A 531 -12.19 -31.80 17.82
N ALA A 532 -13.02 -32.06 16.81
CA ALA A 532 -13.32 -31.09 15.77
C ALA A 532 -14.79 -31.13 15.38
N ASN A 533 -15.26 -30.01 14.83
CA ASN A 533 -16.57 -29.95 14.20
C ASN A 533 -16.53 -29.11 12.93
N LYS A 534 -17.36 -29.52 11.98
CA LYS A 534 -17.59 -28.81 10.73
C LYS A 534 -18.84 -27.97 10.84
N PHE A 535 -18.79 -26.75 10.33
CA PHE A 535 -19.93 -25.86 10.32
C PHE A 535 -20.05 -25.14 8.99
N GLN A 536 -21.30 -24.84 8.64
CA GLN A 536 -21.64 -23.99 7.51
C GLN A 536 -21.67 -22.55 8.00
N PRO A 537 -21.06 -21.58 7.33
CA PRO A 537 -21.08 -20.18 7.75
C PRO A 537 -22.46 -19.54 7.65
N LEU A 538 -22.62 -18.37 8.26
CA LEU A 538 -23.81 -17.53 8.01
C LEU A 538 -23.78 -17.02 6.57
N GLY A 539 -24.96 -16.93 5.95
CA GLY A 539 -25.07 -16.32 4.63
C GLY A 539 -24.60 -14.87 4.64
N ILE A 540 -24.11 -14.39 3.51
CA ILE A 540 -23.59 -13.01 3.38
C ILE A 540 -24.68 -11.98 3.72
N SER A 541 -25.94 -12.26 3.37
CA SER A 541 -27.11 -11.42 3.69
C SER A 541 -27.62 -11.53 5.13
N ASP A 542 -27.15 -12.51 5.91
CA ASP A 542 -27.70 -12.80 7.24
C ASP A 542 -27.12 -11.85 8.29
N ASN A 543 -27.49 -10.57 8.21
CA ASN A 543 -27.04 -9.52 9.15
C ASN A 543 -28.04 -9.26 10.28
N SER A 544 -29.21 -9.90 10.24
CA SER A 544 -30.31 -9.73 11.21
C SER A 544 -30.35 -10.81 12.29
N ILE A 545 -29.41 -11.76 12.25
CA ILE A 545 -29.29 -12.84 13.24
C ILE A 545 -27.86 -12.96 13.74
N PHE A 546 -27.68 -13.39 14.98
CA PHE A 546 -26.46 -14.08 15.40
C PHE A 546 -26.82 -15.49 15.81
N ARG A 547 -25.82 -16.38 15.80
CA ARG A 547 -25.99 -17.72 16.37
C ARG A 547 -24.81 -18.10 17.23
N TYR A 548 -25.05 -18.93 18.22
CA TYR A 548 -24.01 -19.45 19.11
C TYR A 548 -24.30 -20.90 19.44
N ARG A 549 -23.26 -21.62 19.86
CA ARG A 549 -23.33 -22.97 20.39
C ARG A 549 -22.36 -23.14 21.55
N PHE A 550 -22.55 -24.19 22.32
CA PHE A 550 -21.70 -24.53 23.45
C PHE A 550 -20.80 -25.71 23.11
N VAL A 551 -19.60 -25.72 23.68
CA VAL A 551 -18.61 -26.78 23.51
C VAL A 551 -18.11 -27.18 24.89
N ASN A 552 -18.23 -28.46 25.23
CA ASN A 552 -17.68 -28.99 26.48
C ASN A 552 -16.30 -29.58 26.21
N ALA A 553 -15.25 -28.83 26.54
CA ALA A 553 -13.85 -29.21 26.41
C ALA A 553 -13.21 -29.53 27.79
N THR A 554 -14.02 -29.83 28.80
CA THR A 554 -13.53 -30.19 30.15
C THR A 554 -13.02 -31.62 30.19
N ASP A 555 -12.12 -31.93 31.12
CA ASP A 555 -11.49 -33.25 31.22
C ASP A 555 -12.26 -34.22 32.12
N ASP A 556 -13.08 -33.70 33.03
CA ASP A 556 -13.71 -34.45 34.13
C ASP A 556 -15.22 -34.30 34.24
N ILE A 557 -15.86 -33.41 33.47
CA ILE A 557 -17.32 -33.22 33.43
C ILE A 557 -17.92 -33.90 32.19
N PRO A 558 -18.60 -35.06 32.33
CA PRO A 558 -19.16 -35.79 31.20
C PRO A 558 -20.26 -35.02 30.45
N ILE A 559 -21.09 -34.27 31.16
CA ILE A 559 -22.14 -33.43 30.59
C ILE A 559 -22.13 -32.10 31.34
N THR A 560 -21.99 -31.01 30.58
CA THR A 560 -22.13 -29.65 31.12
C THR A 560 -23.55 -29.15 30.86
N PHE A 561 -24.23 -28.71 31.91
CA PHE A 561 -25.53 -28.05 31.80
C PHE A 561 -25.38 -26.53 31.85
N ILE A 562 -26.16 -25.82 31.03
CA ILE A 562 -26.08 -24.36 30.92
C ILE A 562 -27.42 -23.71 31.29
N LYS A 563 -27.37 -22.58 32.01
CA LYS A 563 -28.52 -21.67 32.24
C LYS A 563 -28.19 -20.25 31.76
N LYS A 564 -29.21 -19.49 31.34
CA LYS A 564 -29.10 -18.06 31.00
C LYS A 564 -29.31 -17.15 32.22
N LEU A 565 -30.13 -17.59 33.18
CA LEU A 565 -30.26 -16.95 34.49
C LEU A 565 -30.01 -18.00 35.59
N GLU A 566 -29.32 -17.60 36.64
CA GLU A 566 -29.03 -18.49 37.78
C GLU A 566 -30.31 -19.07 38.41
N SER A 567 -31.38 -18.27 38.43
CA SER A 567 -32.67 -18.61 39.00
C SER A 567 -33.54 -19.51 38.10
N ASP A 568 -33.11 -19.83 36.88
CA ASP A 568 -33.90 -20.67 35.97
C ASP A 568 -34.07 -22.09 36.54
N GLU A 569 -35.31 -22.59 36.56
CA GLU A 569 -35.60 -23.96 37.02
C GLU A 569 -35.17 -25.03 36.00
N SER A 570 -35.05 -24.66 34.72
CA SER A 570 -34.65 -25.54 33.62
C SER A 570 -33.31 -25.13 33.00
N TYR A 571 -32.54 -26.11 32.54
CA TYR A 571 -31.36 -25.87 31.71
C TYR A 571 -31.76 -25.42 30.31
N SER A 572 -31.03 -24.44 29.78
CA SER A 572 -31.20 -23.99 28.40
C SER A 572 -30.55 -24.94 27.40
N GLU A 573 -29.49 -25.65 27.80
CA GLU A 573 -28.75 -26.58 26.94
C GLU A 573 -27.96 -27.59 27.79
N SER A 574 -27.62 -28.73 27.20
CA SER A 574 -26.69 -29.72 27.77
C SER A 574 -25.70 -30.19 26.71
N VAL A 575 -24.40 -30.27 27.05
CA VAL A 575 -23.35 -30.64 26.09
C VAL A 575 -22.47 -31.76 26.64
N GLU A 576 -22.41 -32.87 25.90
CA GLU A 576 -21.53 -34.00 26.21
C GLU A 576 -20.06 -33.62 26.05
N GLN A 577 -19.20 -34.24 26.85
CA GLN A 577 -17.76 -34.03 26.86
C GLN A 577 -17.14 -34.26 25.47
N PHE A 578 -16.27 -33.35 25.05
CA PHE A 578 -15.59 -33.33 23.76
C PHE A 578 -16.55 -33.28 22.55
N THR A 579 -17.70 -32.64 22.73
CA THR A 579 -18.70 -32.43 21.66
C THR A 579 -19.15 -30.98 21.56
N PHE A 580 -19.95 -30.73 20.52
CA PHE A 580 -20.52 -29.45 20.17
C PHE A 580 -22.04 -29.53 20.25
N SER A 581 -22.69 -28.54 20.85
CA SER A 581 -24.15 -28.41 20.80
C SER A 581 -24.63 -27.98 19.42
N SER A 582 -25.94 -28.05 19.20
CA SER A 582 -26.58 -27.38 18.06
C SER A 582 -26.52 -25.86 18.22
N TYR A 583 -26.64 -25.14 17.11
CA TYR A 583 -26.71 -23.68 17.14
C TYR A 583 -28.06 -23.20 17.68
N THR A 584 -27.99 -22.24 18.60
CA THR A 584 -29.10 -21.36 18.94
C THR A 584 -28.98 -20.07 18.15
N THR A 585 -30.06 -19.64 17.50
CA THR A 585 -30.11 -18.41 16.70
C THR A 585 -30.98 -17.37 17.39
N GLU A 586 -30.51 -16.12 17.41
CA GLU A 586 -31.18 -14.98 18.04
C GLU A 586 -31.23 -13.80 17.05
N ILE A 587 -32.29 -13.00 17.11
CA ILE A 587 -32.56 -11.89 16.17
C ILE A 587 -32.31 -10.49 16.77
N ARG A 588 -31.77 -10.42 17.99
CA ARG A 588 -31.54 -9.16 18.70
C ARG A 588 -30.26 -9.23 19.50
N GLU A 589 -29.40 -8.23 19.33
CA GLU A 589 -28.21 -8.08 20.17
C GLU A 589 -28.61 -7.95 21.64
N GLN A 590 -27.97 -8.75 22.48
CA GLN A 590 -28.21 -8.74 23.91
C GLN A 590 -26.93 -9.12 24.64
N LYS A 591 -26.75 -8.53 25.82
CA LYS A 591 -25.78 -9.03 26.77
C LYS A 591 -26.35 -10.28 27.42
N VAL A 592 -25.63 -11.38 27.33
CA VAL A 592 -26.04 -12.65 27.92
C VAL A 592 -25.02 -13.06 28.96
N THR A 593 -25.52 -13.57 30.07
CA THR A 593 -24.72 -14.27 31.06
C THR A 593 -25.04 -15.75 30.97
N PHE A 594 -24.03 -16.62 30.99
CA PHE A 594 -24.21 -18.07 31.04
C PHE A 594 -23.64 -18.63 32.34
N PHE A 595 -24.38 -19.55 32.95
CA PHE A 595 -24.01 -20.27 34.17
C PHE A 595 -23.82 -21.74 33.81
N PHE A 596 -22.66 -22.31 34.14
CA PHE A 596 -22.29 -23.68 33.78
C PHE A 596 -22.33 -24.58 35.01
N TYR A 597 -22.88 -25.78 34.86
CA TYR A 597 -23.07 -26.76 35.93
C TYR A 597 -22.58 -28.16 35.53
N ASP A 598 -22.07 -28.90 36.51
CA ASP A 598 -21.68 -30.32 36.37
C ASP A 598 -22.88 -31.24 36.65
N GLU A 599 -23.16 -32.17 35.72
CA GLU A 599 -24.20 -33.19 35.85
C GLU A 599 -24.16 -33.98 37.15
N LYS A 600 -22.98 -34.43 37.58
CA LYS A 600 -22.88 -35.38 38.69
C LYS A 600 -23.25 -34.77 40.02
N SER A 601 -23.11 -33.45 40.12
CA SER A 601 -23.02 -32.79 41.41
C SER A 601 -23.92 -31.57 41.54
N ASP A 602 -24.59 -31.18 40.44
CA ASP A 602 -25.40 -29.96 40.31
C ASP A 602 -24.66 -28.71 40.80
N ASN A 603 -23.32 -28.77 40.79
CA ASN A 603 -22.50 -27.66 41.25
C ASN A 603 -22.26 -26.73 40.09
N TYR A 604 -22.45 -25.46 40.38
CA TYR A 604 -22.01 -24.38 39.53
C TYR A 604 -20.47 -24.39 39.41
N VAL A 605 -19.97 -24.50 38.19
CA VAL A 605 -18.53 -24.65 37.88
C VAL A 605 -17.91 -23.42 37.26
N ASN A 606 -18.68 -22.58 36.56
CA ASN A 606 -18.20 -21.33 35.98
C ASN A 606 -19.34 -20.40 35.55
N ARG A 607 -19.01 -19.14 35.27
CA ARG A 607 -19.89 -18.16 34.61
C ARG A 607 -19.16 -17.34 33.58
N LEU A 608 -19.88 -17.10 32.50
CA LEU A 608 -19.52 -16.12 31.49
C LEU A 608 -20.45 -14.92 31.64
N SER A 609 -19.94 -13.78 32.08
CA SER A 609 -20.76 -12.60 32.41
C SER A 609 -20.79 -11.55 31.30
N ASP A 610 -21.97 -10.97 31.08
CA ASP A 610 -22.20 -9.74 30.31
C ASP A 610 -21.59 -9.72 28.89
N VAL A 611 -21.60 -10.88 28.23
CA VAL A 611 -21.06 -11.00 26.87
C VAL A 611 -22.05 -10.44 25.87
N LEU A 612 -21.57 -9.49 25.06
CA LEU A 612 -22.31 -8.97 23.93
C LEU A 612 -22.06 -9.84 22.69
N PHE A 613 -23.11 -10.52 22.22
CA PHE A 613 -23.12 -11.15 20.91
C PHE A 613 -23.73 -10.18 19.89
N THR A 614 -22.99 -9.90 18.82
CA THR A 614 -23.40 -8.96 17.77
C THR A 614 -24.06 -9.71 16.63
N LEU A 615 -25.05 -9.09 15.98
CA LEU A 615 -25.70 -9.65 14.79
C LEU A 615 -24.70 -9.88 13.66
N GLY A 616 -25.04 -10.82 12.78
CA GLY A 616 -24.26 -11.27 11.62
C GLY A 616 -23.05 -12.14 11.93
N LYS A 617 -22.90 -12.64 13.16
CA LYS A 617 -21.77 -13.47 13.61
C LYS A 617 -22.19 -14.83 14.17
N SER A 618 -21.27 -15.79 14.07
CA SER A 618 -21.38 -17.12 14.69
C SER A 618 -20.35 -17.26 15.82
N TYR A 619 -20.73 -17.92 16.90
CA TYR A 619 -19.86 -18.08 18.07
C TYR A 619 -19.89 -19.51 18.64
N SER A 620 -18.73 -19.96 19.11
CA SER A 620 -18.62 -21.10 20.02
C SER A 620 -18.24 -20.63 21.41
N VAL A 621 -19.02 -21.02 22.40
CA VAL A 621 -18.74 -20.80 23.82
C VAL A 621 -18.16 -22.10 24.40
N ILE A 622 -16.85 -22.11 24.61
CA ILE A 622 -16.08 -23.31 24.94
C ILE A 622 -15.74 -23.27 26.43
N ILE A 623 -16.27 -24.22 27.21
CA ILE A 623 -15.85 -24.43 28.60
C ILE A 623 -14.73 -25.46 28.65
N ALA A 624 -13.66 -25.18 29.38
CA ALA A 624 -12.49 -26.04 29.47
C ALA A 624 -11.88 -26.04 30.88
N GLY A 625 -10.98 -27.00 31.12
CA GLY A 625 -10.29 -27.19 32.40
C GLY A 625 -10.72 -28.45 33.12
N LYS A 626 -10.30 -28.54 34.39
CA LYS A 626 -10.45 -29.72 35.24
C LYS A 626 -10.43 -29.32 36.71
N ALA A 627 -11.14 -30.03 37.57
CA ALA A 627 -10.98 -29.89 39.01
C ALA A 627 -9.65 -30.52 39.48
N GLU A 628 -8.73 -29.67 39.96
CA GLU A 628 -7.44 -30.06 40.52
C GLU A 628 -7.24 -29.64 41.98
N PRO A 629 -6.37 -30.32 42.76
CA PRO A 629 -6.06 -29.91 44.12
C PRO A 629 -5.48 -28.49 44.17
N GLY A 630 -6.16 -27.59 44.88
CA GLY A 630 -5.71 -26.19 45.05
C GLY A 630 -6.46 -25.18 44.18
N CYS A 631 -7.27 -25.63 43.21
CA CYS A 631 -8.24 -24.75 42.55
C CYS A 631 -9.60 -24.82 43.26
N ARG A 632 -10.37 -23.73 43.17
CA ARG A 632 -11.74 -23.61 43.66
C ARG A 632 -12.67 -24.14 42.59
N ASN A 633 -13.27 -25.30 42.85
CA ASN A 633 -14.21 -25.94 41.93
C ASN A 633 -15.67 -25.56 42.18
N ARG A 634 -15.93 -24.71 43.18
CA ARG A 634 -17.28 -24.24 43.58
C ARG A 634 -17.17 -22.81 44.12
N ILE A 635 -18.23 -22.02 43.96
CA ILE A 635 -18.37 -20.74 44.68
C ILE A 635 -18.44 -21.04 46.18
N ASP A 636 -17.66 -20.33 46.98
CA ASP A 636 -17.87 -20.28 48.43
C ASP A 636 -19.07 -19.35 48.70
N PRO A 637 -20.20 -19.84 49.25
CA PRO A 637 -21.35 -19.01 49.57
C PRO A 637 -21.02 -17.85 50.53
N LYS A 638 -19.93 -17.97 51.29
CA LYS A 638 -19.43 -16.92 52.21
C LYS A 638 -18.57 -15.88 51.50
N LYS A 639 -18.14 -16.15 50.27
CA LYS A 639 -17.32 -15.28 49.43
C LYS A 639 -17.79 -15.34 47.97
N PRO A 640 -19.00 -14.87 47.66
CA PRO A 640 -19.59 -14.96 46.32
C PRO A 640 -18.83 -14.18 45.23
N TRP A 641 -17.88 -13.32 45.61
CA TRP A 641 -16.99 -12.61 44.69
C TRP A 641 -15.74 -13.42 44.29
N GLU A 642 -15.48 -14.54 44.96
CA GLU A 642 -14.39 -15.47 44.61
C GLU A 642 -14.92 -16.51 43.61
N GLU A 643 -14.66 -16.29 42.32
CA GLU A 643 -15.11 -17.18 41.26
C GLU A 643 -14.35 -18.52 41.27
N PRO A 644 -15.02 -19.63 40.86
CA PRO A 644 -14.33 -20.89 40.62
C PRO A 644 -13.22 -20.69 39.60
N ASP A 645 -12.05 -21.25 39.89
CA ASP A 645 -10.86 -21.08 39.06
C ASP A 645 -10.33 -22.43 38.56
N CYS A 646 -11.10 -23.52 38.64
CA CYS A 646 -10.73 -24.80 38.03
C CYS A 646 -11.06 -24.86 36.52
N TYR A 647 -12.03 -24.07 36.10
CA TYR A 647 -12.52 -24.03 34.73
C TYR A 647 -12.39 -22.62 34.17
N PHE A 648 -12.43 -22.49 32.85
CA PHE A 648 -12.43 -21.22 32.14
C PHE A 648 -13.28 -21.34 30.88
N VAL A 649 -13.69 -20.20 30.34
CA VAL A 649 -14.56 -20.12 29.17
C VAL A 649 -13.89 -19.29 28.08
N ILE A 650 -13.84 -19.83 26.87
CA ILE A 650 -13.34 -19.16 25.66
C ILE A 650 -14.55 -18.84 24.78
N ILE A 651 -14.61 -17.62 24.24
CA ILE A 651 -15.55 -17.27 23.17
C ILE A 651 -14.77 -17.22 21.87
N GLN A 652 -15.04 -18.16 20.98
CA GLN A 652 -14.43 -18.19 19.66
C GLN A 652 -15.44 -17.69 18.63
N GLN A 653 -15.10 -16.63 17.90
CA GLN A 653 -15.86 -16.27 16.70
C GLN A 653 -15.56 -17.29 15.61
N GLU A 654 -16.63 -17.85 15.08
CA GLU A 654 -16.61 -18.71 13.90
C GLU A 654 -16.85 -17.82 12.70
N PHE A 655 -15.82 -17.68 11.87
CA PHE A 655 -15.94 -16.86 10.68
C PHE A 655 -16.88 -17.49 9.71
#